data_AF-A0A6L8HYZ0-F1
#
_entry.id   AF-A0A6L8HYZ0-F1
#
_cell.length_a   1.000
_cell.length_b   1.000
_cell.length_c   1.000
_cell.angle_alpha   90.00
_cell.angle_beta   90.00
_cell.angle_gamma   90.00
#
_symmetry.space_group_name_H-M   'P 1'
#
loop_
_entity.id
_entity.type
_entity.pdbx_description
1 polymer ?
#
loop_
_entity_poly.entity_id
_entity_poly.type
_entity_poly.pdbx_seq_one_letter_code
_entity_poly.pdbx_strand_id
1 'polypeptide(L)'
;MARRKVHLVFKTHLDVGFTDYAAGVRQQYHDHFIPMAIRTAKHFWHEDPDSPKFIWTAGAWLIHEHLEQATTEGRRKLEDAIENGTITWHALPYTTHTELLSAELFKAGLGFSRDLDRRFGRATTGAKLTDVPGHTLGIVPLMAAAGIRFLHIGVNSASTPPDVPPVFRWRATGGEELVVMYQSEYGATYFPGEMDEGIGFGHATDNMGPQSIAQVVETHRLMARDNPGTIIAASTLNEYGDLLWKQRERFPVVTDEIADSWIHGVGTAPTKMSRYLALRRLYGKWAREGLTPQREAMGRRLCMVAEHTWGVDIKTFLRDEAAWDRQDFETARQFDSRFALTERSWREQEALIDDAISVLAREDREEAERAATPSCLQPTATAVRKRGSLTLGDGKLDFDKATGGLIRVRFPNGCDLESAEGQLAALTYESYDAQDYHDYAESYLTQFAYWSVRDHGKPGLEHSCTARSGIFEPKWMGVAMEGGSHAIGKFQFSETAADDLGAPGAPEIRYRFIDRDTLEVTVCLFDKPANRMPEASFVTFAPTVDPGSWRFRKLDYDVDPRAVVKNGNRQLHAVQSVSCMTSDSQHLRIAPLDCPLAGPAEAPFLPFFRGVIAMRRGVRFCLHNNKWGTNFPMWCEGNFAYRFRMSLSCAR
;
A
#
# COMPACT_ATOMS: atom_id res chain seq x y z
N MET A 1 -36.16 -29.94 12.42
CA MET A 1 -34.73 -29.82 12.09
C MET A 1 -34.41 -28.33 12.02
N ALA A 2 -33.38 -27.86 12.73
CA ALA A 2 -32.93 -26.48 12.57
C ALA A 2 -32.52 -26.28 11.11
N ARG A 3 -33.11 -25.30 10.42
CA ARG A 3 -32.78 -25.03 9.02
C ARG A 3 -31.50 -24.20 9.00
N ARG A 4 -30.48 -24.65 8.25
CA ARG A 4 -29.29 -23.85 7.99
C ARG A 4 -29.70 -22.54 7.30
N LYS A 5 -28.89 -21.50 7.44
CA LYS A 5 -29.11 -20.19 6.81
C LYS A 5 -27.84 -19.69 6.13
N VAL A 6 -27.97 -19.10 4.95
CA VAL A 6 -26.92 -18.30 4.30
C VAL A 6 -27.32 -16.84 4.36
N HIS A 7 -26.43 -16.04 4.93
CA HIS A 7 -26.44 -14.59 4.88
C HIS A 7 -25.85 -14.15 3.54
N LEU A 8 -26.70 -13.87 2.56
CA LEU A 8 -26.30 -13.47 1.22
C LEU A 8 -26.05 -11.95 1.16
N VAL A 9 -24.80 -11.54 1.03
CA VAL A 9 -24.39 -10.14 0.93
C VAL A 9 -24.22 -9.75 -0.53
N PHE A 10 -24.96 -8.74 -1.00
CA PHE A 10 -24.76 -8.15 -2.33
C PHE A 10 -23.81 -6.96 -2.24
N LYS A 11 -22.74 -6.98 -3.04
CA LYS A 11 -21.71 -5.94 -3.03
C LYS A 11 -21.06 -5.79 -4.41
N THR A 12 -20.57 -4.59 -4.66
CA THR A 12 -19.71 -4.27 -5.81
C THR A 12 -18.30 -3.96 -5.34
N HIS A 13 -17.29 -4.46 -6.06
CA HIS A 13 -15.89 -4.11 -5.86
C HIS A 13 -15.56 -2.83 -6.64
N LEU A 14 -14.86 -1.90 -5.97
CA LEU A 14 -14.53 -0.58 -6.47
C LEU A 14 -13.02 -0.49 -6.62
N ASP A 15 -12.59 -0.19 -7.84
CA ASP A 15 -11.19 0.07 -8.20
C ASP A 15 -11.13 1.44 -8.86
N VAL A 16 -10.61 2.43 -8.14
CA VAL A 16 -10.64 3.82 -8.59
C VAL A 16 -9.59 4.00 -9.67
N GLY A 17 -10.02 3.91 -10.93
CA GLY A 17 -9.14 4.15 -12.09
C GLY A 17 -8.69 2.90 -12.85
N PHE A 18 -9.26 1.72 -12.58
CA PHE A 18 -8.81 0.46 -13.18
C PHE A 18 -9.45 0.18 -14.55
N THR A 19 -10.77 0.28 -14.64
CA THR A 19 -11.56 -0.01 -15.86
C THR A 19 -11.78 1.21 -16.75
N ASP A 20 -11.41 2.40 -16.27
CA ASP A 20 -11.40 3.70 -16.96
C ASP A 20 -10.53 4.65 -16.13
N TYR A 21 -10.32 5.89 -16.55
CA TYR A 21 -9.81 6.97 -15.70
C TYR A 21 -10.55 7.07 -14.36
N ALA A 22 -9.88 7.49 -13.30
CA ALA A 22 -10.43 7.56 -11.95
C ALA A 22 -11.69 8.43 -11.89
N ALA A 23 -11.71 9.56 -12.59
CA ALA A 23 -12.91 10.40 -12.73
C ALA A 23 -14.06 9.69 -13.46
N GLY A 24 -13.74 8.91 -14.51
CA GLY A 24 -14.73 8.13 -15.27
C GLY A 24 -15.38 7.04 -14.43
N VAL A 25 -14.58 6.26 -13.69
CA VAL A 25 -15.09 5.25 -12.73
C VAL A 25 -16.00 5.91 -11.69
N ARG A 26 -15.56 7.00 -11.07
CA ARG A 26 -16.36 7.74 -10.08
C ARG A 26 -17.69 8.21 -10.65
N GLN A 27 -17.66 8.85 -11.81
CA GLN A 27 -18.86 9.31 -12.50
C GLN A 27 -19.83 8.16 -12.79
N GLN A 28 -19.32 7.02 -13.27
CA GLN A 28 -20.13 5.82 -13.54
C GLN A 28 -20.87 5.32 -12.28
N TYR A 29 -20.22 5.35 -11.12
CA TYR A 29 -20.87 5.00 -9.86
C TYR A 29 -22.02 5.94 -9.50
N HIS A 30 -21.83 7.25 -9.66
CA HIS A 30 -22.86 8.25 -9.36
C HIS A 30 -24.02 8.23 -10.35
N ASP A 31 -23.72 8.21 -11.65
CA ASP A 31 -24.71 8.43 -12.70
C ASP A 31 -25.48 7.15 -13.05
N HIS A 32 -24.89 5.97 -12.81
CA HIS A 32 -25.45 4.70 -13.26
C HIS A 32 -25.60 3.66 -12.16
N PHE A 33 -24.53 3.34 -11.43
CA PHE A 33 -24.55 2.18 -10.53
C PHE A 33 -25.37 2.40 -9.26
N ILE A 34 -25.22 3.52 -8.56
CA ILE A 34 -26.04 3.82 -7.37
C ILE A 34 -27.52 3.94 -7.75
N PRO A 35 -27.92 4.67 -8.82
CA PRO A 35 -29.30 4.66 -9.30
C PRO A 35 -29.82 3.25 -9.66
N MET A 36 -28.97 2.38 -10.19
CA MET A 36 -29.34 0.99 -10.48
C MET A 36 -29.56 0.18 -9.21
N ALA A 37 -28.69 0.27 -8.20
CA ALA A 37 -28.89 -0.35 -6.90
C ALA A 37 -30.22 0.08 -6.27
N ILE A 38 -30.53 1.38 -6.28
CA ILE A 38 -31.79 1.91 -5.75
C ILE A 38 -33.00 1.31 -6.48
N ARG A 39 -32.94 1.20 -7.82
CA ARG A 39 -34.04 0.58 -8.59
C ARG A 39 -34.23 -0.90 -8.25
N THR A 40 -33.15 -1.67 -8.18
CA THR A 40 -33.21 -3.10 -7.78
C THR A 40 -33.72 -3.26 -6.35
N ALA A 41 -33.21 -2.45 -5.43
CA ALA A 41 -33.62 -2.41 -4.03
C ALA A 41 -35.11 -2.11 -3.87
N LYS A 42 -35.61 -1.05 -4.53
CA LYS A 42 -37.01 -0.66 -4.50
C LYS A 42 -37.93 -1.77 -5.02
N HIS A 43 -37.52 -2.50 -6.05
CA HIS A 43 -38.30 -3.62 -6.57
C HIS A 43 -38.50 -4.71 -5.51
N PHE A 44 -37.42 -5.21 -4.89
CA PHE A 44 -37.52 -6.26 -3.89
C PHE A 44 -38.14 -5.81 -2.57
N TRP A 45 -37.98 -4.54 -2.21
CA TRP A 45 -38.71 -3.95 -1.08
C TRP A 45 -40.22 -3.93 -1.32
N HIS A 46 -40.69 -3.65 -2.55
CA HIS A 46 -42.12 -3.73 -2.87
C HIS A 46 -42.66 -5.16 -2.95
N GLU A 47 -41.81 -6.16 -3.23
CA GLU A 47 -42.22 -7.58 -3.17
C GLU A 47 -42.46 -8.01 -1.72
N ASP A 48 -41.52 -7.70 -0.82
CA ASP A 48 -41.57 -8.06 0.59
C ASP A 48 -40.73 -7.06 1.41
N PRO A 49 -41.36 -6.06 2.04
CA PRO A 49 -40.66 -5.06 2.86
C PRO A 49 -39.98 -5.66 4.10
N ASP A 50 -40.51 -6.76 4.64
CA ASP A 50 -40.01 -7.39 5.87
C ASP A 50 -38.83 -8.33 5.57
N SER A 51 -38.73 -8.84 4.34
CA SER A 51 -37.63 -9.71 3.90
C SER A 51 -37.20 -9.42 2.45
N PRO A 52 -36.65 -8.21 2.17
CA PRO A 52 -36.23 -7.87 0.83
C PRO A 52 -35.11 -8.81 0.38
N LYS A 53 -35.23 -9.37 -0.82
CA LYS A 53 -34.23 -10.28 -1.40
C LYS A 53 -32.92 -9.60 -1.81
N PHE A 54 -32.85 -8.28 -1.71
CA PHE A 54 -31.67 -7.51 -2.09
C PHE A 54 -31.38 -6.40 -1.09
N ILE A 55 -30.18 -6.46 -0.50
CA ILE A 55 -29.61 -5.40 0.33
C ILE A 55 -28.23 -5.10 -0.24
N TRP A 56 -28.05 -3.94 -0.85
CA TRP A 56 -26.78 -3.57 -1.45
C TRP A 56 -25.85 -2.97 -0.40
N THR A 57 -24.64 -3.52 -0.30
CA THR A 57 -23.58 -3.05 0.60
C THR A 57 -22.41 -2.49 -0.23
N ALA A 58 -22.00 -1.25 0.07
CA ALA A 58 -20.80 -0.64 -0.51
C ALA A 58 -19.80 -0.20 0.58
N GLY A 59 -18.60 0.23 0.16
CA GLY A 59 -17.70 0.93 1.07
C GLY A 59 -18.28 2.29 1.47
N ALA A 60 -18.02 2.74 2.70
CA ALA A 60 -18.67 3.93 3.26
C ALA A 60 -18.46 5.20 2.43
N TRP A 61 -17.32 5.32 1.75
CA TRP A 61 -17.00 6.51 0.95
C TRP A 61 -17.95 6.70 -0.24
N LEU A 62 -18.29 5.64 -0.98
CA LEU A 62 -19.21 5.74 -2.13
C LEU A 62 -20.59 6.28 -1.73
N ILE A 63 -21.13 5.77 -0.61
CA ILE A 63 -22.44 6.21 -0.10
C ILE A 63 -22.36 7.65 0.38
N HIS A 64 -21.33 7.98 1.17
CA HIS A 64 -21.10 9.34 1.65
C HIS A 64 -20.94 10.33 0.49
N GLU A 65 -20.08 10.04 -0.47
CA GLU A 65 -19.82 10.93 -1.60
C GLU A 65 -21.08 11.18 -2.43
N HIS A 66 -21.88 10.13 -2.68
CA HIS A 66 -23.12 10.30 -3.44
C HIS A 66 -24.13 11.16 -2.70
N LEU A 67 -24.28 11.01 -1.38
CA LEU A 67 -25.14 11.89 -0.61
C LEU A 67 -24.70 13.36 -0.69
N GLU A 68 -23.39 13.63 -0.71
CA GLU A 68 -22.89 15.00 -0.77
C GLU A 68 -23.02 15.63 -2.17
N GLN A 69 -22.84 14.85 -3.24
CA GLN A 69 -22.78 15.37 -4.62
C GLN A 69 -24.07 15.21 -5.44
N ALA A 70 -24.97 14.29 -5.07
CA ALA A 70 -26.18 14.04 -5.84
C ALA A 70 -27.14 15.24 -5.87
N THR A 71 -27.98 15.28 -6.91
CA THR A 71 -29.13 16.20 -6.96
C THR A 71 -30.05 15.97 -5.77
N THR A 72 -30.88 16.97 -5.41
CA THR A 72 -31.85 16.83 -4.31
C THR A 72 -32.74 15.58 -4.46
N GLU A 73 -33.16 15.26 -5.69
CA GLU A 73 -33.94 14.06 -5.98
C GLU A 73 -33.12 12.78 -5.81
N GLY A 74 -31.89 12.74 -6.33
CA GLY A 74 -30.99 11.58 -6.19
C GLY A 74 -30.64 11.30 -4.73
N ARG A 75 -30.31 12.35 -3.97
CA ARG A 75 -30.06 12.30 -2.53
C ARG A 75 -31.25 11.70 -1.79
N ARG A 76 -32.46 12.23 -2.03
CA ARG A 76 -33.67 11.73 -1.37
C ARG A 76 -33.95 10.27 -1.67
N LYS A 77 -33.78 9.84 -2.93
CA LYS A 77 -33.93 8.42 -3.31
C LYS A 77 -32.95 7.50 -2.58
N LEU A 78 -31.71 7.95 -2.37
CA LEU A 78 -30.72 7.20 -1.61
C LEU A 78 -31.06 7.18 -0.11
N GLU A 79 -31.48 8.32 0.46
CA GLU A 79 -31.95 8.41 1.86
C GLU A 79 -33.12 7.45 2.10
N ASP A 80 -34.15 7.46 1.24
CA ASP A 80 -35.29 6.55 1.33
C ASP A 80 -34.84 5.07 1.28
N ALA A 81 -33.91 4.72 0.38
CA ALA A 81 -33.39 3.35 0.26
C ALA A 81 -32.58 2.91 1.49
N ILE A 82 -31.82 3.85 2.08
CA ILE A 82 -31.12 3.65 3.34
C ILE A 82 -32.13 3.44 4.45
N GLU A 83 -33.08 4.34 4.67
CA GLU A 83 -34.10 4.23 5.74
C GLU A 83 -34.90 2.93 5.66
N ASN A 84 -35.21 2.46 4.45
CA ASN A 84 -35.87 1.17 4.19
C ASN A 84 -34.97 -0.07 4.41
N GLY A 85 -33.70 0.10 4.77
CA GLY A 85 -32.77 -1.01 5.05
C GLY A 85 -32.25 -1.75 3.80
N THR A 86 -32.50 -1.23 2.60
CA THR A 86 -32.16 -1.90 1.33
C THR A 86 -30.83 -1.43 0.71
N ILE A 87 -30.28 -0.33 1.22
CA ILE A 87 -28.90 0.10 0.97
C ILE A 87 -28.19 0.31 2.31
N THR A 88 -26.94 -0.17 2.38
CA THR A 88 -26.08 -0.06 3.56
C THR A 88 -24.60 0.08 3.17
N TRP A 89 -23.75 0.27 4.18
CA TRP A 89 -22.31 0.38 4.04
C TRP A 89 -21.58 -0.53 5.03
N HIS A 90 -20.29 -0.75 4.78
CA HIS A 90 -19.35 -1.30 5.76
C HIS A 90 -18.33 -0.23 6.18
N ALA A 91 -17.64 -0.46 7.30
CA ALA A 91 -16.88 0.58 7.99
C ALA A 91 -15.76 1.23 7.15
N LEU A 92 -15.08 0.44 6.32
CA LEU A 92 -13.97 0.92 5.50
C LEU A 92 -14.47 1.63 4.22
N PRO A 93 -13.80 2.70 3.76
CA PRO A 93 -14.26 3.50 2.62
C PRO A 93 -14.14 2.79 1.27
N TYR A 94 -13.03 2.08 1.07
CA TYR A 94 -12.63 1.32 -0.14
C TYR A 94 -11.49 0.37 0.26
N THR A 95 -11.07 -0.52 -0.64
CA THR A 95 -9.86 -1.34 -0.42
C THR A 95 -8.63 -0.43 -0.45
N THR A 96 -7.69 -0.66 0.47
CA THR A 96 -6.45 0.12 0.55
C THR A 96 -5.23 -0.75 0.79
N HIS A 97 -4.07 -0.26 0.34
CA HIS A 97 -2.77 -0.68 0.84
C HIS A 97 -2.60 -0.19 2.28
N THR A 98 -3.14 -0.93 3.25
CA THR A 98 -3.26 -0.48 4.65
C THR A 98 -1.93 -0.06 5.29
N GLU A 99 -0.80 -0.64 4.86
CA GLU A 99 0.53 -0.29 5.36
C GLU A 99 0.98 1.14 4.96
N LEU A 100 0.38 1.72 3.92
CA LEU A 100 0.71 3.05 3.43
C LEU A 100 0.09 4.18 4.29
N LEU A 101 -1.00 3.87 5.01
CA LEU A 101 -1.73 4.83 5.84
C LEU A 101 -0.98 5.17 7.14
N SER A 102 -1.24 6.37 7.70
CA SER A 102 -0.97 6.65 9.12
C SER A 102 -2.22 6.41 9.96
N ALA A 103 -2.08 6.28 11.27
CA ALA A 103 -3.21 6.05 12.16
C ALA A 103 -4.27 7.16 12.01
N GLU A 104 -3.86 8.40 11.81
CA GLU A 104 -4.74 9.55 11.60
C GLU A 104 -5.48 9.48 10.27
N LEU A 105 -4.82 9.11 9.17
CA LEU A 105 -5.50 8.94 7.87
C LEU A 105 -6.45 7.74 7.88
N PHE A 106 -6.08 6.65 8.55
CA PHE A 106 -6.97 5.50 8.73
C PHE A 106 -8.24 5.90 9.50
N LYS A 107 -8.10 6.67 10.60
CA LYS A 107 -9.24 7.25 11.34
C LYS A 107 -10.06 8.21 10.49
N ALA A 108 -9.43 9.02 9.63
CA ALA A 108 -10.14 9.89 8.68
C ALA A 108 -11.00 9.07 7.71
N GLY A 109 -10.48 7.94 7.21
CA GLY A 109 -11.23 6.99 6.39
C GLY A 109 -12.42 6.37 7.14
N LEU A 110 -12.25 5.97 8.40
CA LEU A 110 -13.37 5.50 9.24
C LEU A 110 -14.42 6.60 9.51
N GLY A 111 -14.02 7.87 9.40
CA GLY A 111 -14.90 9.02 9.55
C GLY A 111 -16.10 9.01 8.61
N PHE A 112 -15.96 8.45 7.40
CA PHE A 112 -17.08 8.32 6.46
C PHE A 112 -18.21 7.46 7.05
N SER A 113 -17.88 6.27 7.56
CA SER A 113 -18.88 5.38 8.18
C SER A 113 -19.46 5.99 9.44
N ARG A 114 -18.64 6.63 10.28
CA ARG A 114 -19.09 7.29 11.51
C ARG A 114 -20.10 8.39 11.24
N ASP A 115 -19.89 9.19 10.20
CA ASP A 115 -20.78 10.29 9.85
C ASP A 115 -22.10 9.77 9.27
N LEU A 116 -22.05 8.72 8.45
CA LEU A 116 -23.25 8.02 7.97
C LEU A 116 -24.04 7.38 9.13
N ASP A 117 -23.36 6.69 10.04
CA ASP A 117 -23.95 6.09 11.24
C ASP A 117 -24.68 7.14 12.08
N ARG A 118 -24.05 8.31 12.30
CA ARG A 118 -24.67 9.43 12.99
C ARG A 118 -25.89 9.99 12.25
N ARG A 119 -25.79 10.16 10.93
CA ARG A 119 -26.86 10.73 10.10
C ARG A 119 -28.12 9.86 10.10
N PHE A 120 -27.95 8.54 10.07
CA PHE A 120 -29.07 7.59 9.93
C PHE A 120 -29.37 6.77 11.19
N GLY A 121 -28.75 7.09 12.33
CA GLY A 121 -28.98 6.39 13.60
C GLY A 121 -28.57 4.92 13.59
N ARG A 122 -27.47 4.58 12.90
CA ARG A 122 -26.95 3.21 12.75
C ARG A 122 -25.67 2.99 13.56
N ALA A 123 -25.28 1.73 13.68
CA ALA A 123 -23.97 1.33 14.19
C ALA A 123 -23.34 0.30 13.26
N THR A 124 -22.21 0.63 12.66
CA THR A 124 -21.49 -0.25 11.75
C THR A 124 -20.43 -1.05 12.49
N THR A 125 -20.55 -2.38 12.47
CA THR A 125 -19.65 -3.32 13.19
C THR A 125 -18.85 -4.22 12.25
N GLY A 126 -19.21 -4.27 10.96
CA GLY A 126 -18.58 -5.05 9.91
C GLY A 126 -17.76 -4.20 8.94
N ALA A 127 -16.63 -4.74 8.52
CA ALA A 127 -15.73 -4.17 7.52
C ALA A 127 -15.40 -5.21 6.44
N LYS A 128 -14.97 -4.73 5.27
CA LYS A 128 -14.48 -5.60 4.21
C LYS A 128 -13.31 -4.96 3.46
N LEU A 129 -12.33 -5.79 3.15
CA LEU A 129 -11.23 -5.53 2.21
C LEU A 129 -11.30 -6.60 1.13
N THR A 130 -11.20 -6.18 -0.12
CA THR A 130 -11.25 -7.05 -1.29
C THR A 130 -9.98 -6.91 -2.10
N ASP A 131 -9.54 -7.99 -2.75
CA ASP A 131 -8.43 -8.06 -3.73
C ASP A 131 -7.03 -8.10 -3.11
N VAL A 132 -6.68 -7.11 -2.26
CA VAL A 132 -5.36 -7.05 -1.61
C VAL A 132 -5.11 -8.28 -0.70
N PRO A 133 -4.04 -9.07 -0.93
CA PRO A 133 -3.87 -10.36 -0.23
C PRO A 133 -3.56 -10.29 1.26
N GLY A 134 -3.08 -9.14 1.75
CA GLY A 134 -2.67 -9.02 3.14
C GLY A 134 -2.68 -7.60 3.65
N HIS A 135 -2.77 -7.46 4.96
CA HIS A 135 -2.90 -6.17 5.64
C HIS A 135 -2.06 -6.16 6.92
N THR A 136 -1.79 -4.97 7.43
CA THR A 136 -1.05 -4.85 8.69
C THR A 136 -1.95 -5.05 9.91
N LEU A 137 -1.43 -5.74 10.93
CA LEU A 137 -2.05 -5.90 12.24
C LEU A 137 -2.32 -4.56 12.93
N GLY A 138 -1.59 -3.50 12.54
CA GLY A 138 -1.81 -2.14 13.04
C GLY A 138 -3.22 -1.58 12.81
N ILE A 139 -4.02 -2.16 11.90
CA ILE A 139 -5.43 -1.77 11.74
C ILE A 139 -6.32 -2.24 12.89
N VAL A 140 -5.95 -3.33 13.58
CA VAL A 140 -6.81 -4.00 14.58
C VAL A 140 -7.19 -3.07 15.74
N PRO A 141 -6.23 -2.41 16.42
CA PRO A 141 -6.58 -1.49 17.51
C PRO A 141 -7.44 -0.31 17.05
N LEU A 142 -7.17 0.21 15.83
CA LEU A 142 -7.90 1.35 15.27
C LEU A 142 -9.34 0.99 14.95
N MET A 143 -9.56 -0.19 14.37
CA MET A 143 -10.89 -0.69 14.04
C MET A 143 -11.69 -1.08 15.29
N ALA A 144 -11.04 -1.75 16.25
CA ALA A 144 -11.68 -2.09 17.53
C ALA A 144 -12.12 -0.83 18.30
N ALA A 145 -11.28 0.21 18.34
CA ALA A 145 -11.63 1.51 18.94
C ALA A 145 -12.81 2.21 18.23
N ALA A 146 -13.04 1.92 16.95
CA ALA A 146 -14.18 2.41 16.18
C ALA A 146 -15.45 1.54 16.34
N GLY A 147 -15.42 0.52 17.20
CA GLY A 147 -16.56 -0.38 17.43
C GLY A 147 -16.72 -1.49 16.39
N ILE A 148 -15.75 -1.63 15.48
CA ILE A 148 -15.74 -2.69 14.48
C ILE A 148 -15.35 -4.00 15.18
N ARG A 149 -15.99 -5.10 14.77
CA ARG A 149 -15.86 -6.44 15.38
C ARG A 149 -15.53 -7.52 14.37
N PHE A 150 -15.89 -7.29 13.11
CA PHE A 150 -15.75 -8.25 12.04
C PHE A 150 -15.07 -7.61 10.82
N LEU A 151 -14.07 -8.30 10.28
CA LEU A 151 -13.41 -7.96 9.03
C LEU A 151 -13.48 -9.16 8.08
N HIS A 152 -14.13 -8.97 6.94
CA HIS A 152 -14.03 -9.91 5.82
C HIS A 152 -12.87 -9.51 4.92
N ILE A 153 -11.98 -10.45 4.60
CA ILE A 153 -10.91 -10.28 3.63
C ILE A 153 -11.12 -11.32 2.53
N GLY A 154 -11.38 -10.86 1.31
CA GLY A 154 -11.52 -11.74 0.14
C GLY A 154 -10.56 -11.31 -0.95
N VAL A 155 -9.62 -12.15 -1.35
CA VAL A 155 -8.43 -11.70 -2.07
C VAL A 155 -8.43 -12.08 -3.54
N ASN A 156 -7.47 -11.55 -4.29
CA ASN A 156 -7.26 -11.93 -5.67
C ASN A 156 -7.01 -13.43 -5.79
N SER A 157 -7.83 -14.12 -6.58
CA SER A 157 -7.79 -15.58 -6.67
C SER A 157 -6.50 -16.14 -7.26
N ALA A 158 -5.69 -15.32 -7.94
CA ALA A 158 -4.39 -15.72 -8.45
C ALA A 158 -3.23 -15.50 -7.48
N SER A 159 -3.43 -14.71 -6.41
CA SER A 159 -2.38 -14.44 -5.44
C SER A 159 -2.25 -15.56 -4.41
N THR A 160 -1.02 -15.88 -3.99
CA THR A 160 -0.80 -16.82 -2.87
C THR A 160 -1.46 -16.28 -1.60
N PRO A 161 -2.43 -16.99 -0.99
CA PRO A 161 -3.03 -16.57 0.26
C PRO A 161 -2.08 -16.85 1.44
N PRO A 162 -2.11 -16.01 2.49
CA PRO A 162 -1.45 -16.27 3.76
C PRO A 162 -2.00 -17.54 4.41
N ASP A 163 -1.12 -18.26 5.11
CA ASP A 163 -1.41 -19.49 5.82
C ASP A 163 -2.06 -19.15 7.17
N VAL A 164 -3.35 -18.80 7.13
CA VAL A 164 -4.18 -18.47 8.30
C VAL A 164 -5.45 -19.33 8.32
N PRO A 165 -6.04 -19.58 9.50
CA PRO A 165 -7.35 -20.23 9.58
C PRO A 165 -8.41 -19.43 8.78
N PRO A 166 -9.43 -20.08 8.18
CA PRO A 166 -10.47 -19.36 7.43
C PRO A 166 -11.25 -18.35 8.28
N VAL A 167 -11.39 -18.61 9.59
CA VAL A 167 -11.92 -17.67 10.57
C VAL A 167 -11.05 -17.70 11.81
N PHE A 168 -10.63 -16.53 12.27
CA PHE A 168 -9.75 -16.37 13.43
C PHE A 168 -9.99 -15.06 14.15
N ARG A 169 -9.47 -14.95 15.37
CA ARG A 169 -9.37 -13.70 16.11
C ARG A 169 -8.00 -13.10 15.86
N TRP A 170 -7.96 -11.98 15.12
CA TRP A 170 -6.71 -11.27 14.90
C TRP A 170 -6.48 -10.32 16.06
N ARG A 171 -5.43 -10.55 16.84
CA ARG A 171 -5.23 -9.89 18.14
C ARG A 171 -3.94 -9.11 18.17
N ALA A 172 -4.04 -7.83 18.52
CA ALA A 172 -2.92 -6.94 18.74
C ALA A 172 -2.28 -7.18 20.12
N THR A 173 -1.05 -6.70 20.31
CA THR A 173 -0.31 -6.83 21.59
C THR A 173 -0.99 -6.15 22.78
N GLY A 174 -1.83 -5.13 22.55
CA GLY A 174 -2.64 -4.47 23.58
C GLY A 174 -3.87 -5.26 24.03
N GLY A 175 -4.19 -6.37 23.35
CA GLY A 175 -5.34 -7.22 23.63
C GLY A 175 -6.58 -6.89 22.79
N GLU A 176 -6.58 -5.82 22.01
CA GLU A 176 -7.62 -5.53 21.03
C GLU A 176 -7.68 -6.64 19.98
N GLU A 177 -8.90 -7.03 19.61
CA GLU A 177 -9.11 -8.08 18.62
C GLU A 177 -10.33 -7.82 17.74
N LEU A 178 -10.30 -8.43 16.55
CA LEU A 178 -11.43 -8.53 15.62
C LEU A 178 -11.58 -9.99 15.21
N VAL A 179 -12.79 -10.40 14.86
CA VAL A 179 -12.98 -11.65 14.10
C VAL A 179 -12.69 -11.36 12.63
N VAL A 180 -11.75 -12.09 12.06
CA VAL A 180 -11.42 -12.03 10.64
C VAL A 180 -11.95 -13.29 9.97
N MET A 181 -12.64 -13.12 8.85
CA MET A 181 -12.90 -14.19 7.90
C MET A 181 -12.05 -13.94 6.66
N TYR A 182 -11.15 -14.87 6.35
CA TYR A 182 -10.26 -14.79 5.22
C TYR A 182 -10.68 -15.79 4.13
N GLN A 183 -10.80 -15.33 2.89
CA GLN A 183 -11.18 -16.14 1.75
C GLN A 183 -10.21 -15.91 0.58
N SER A 184 -9.85 -16.99 -0.12
CA SER A 184 -8.93 -16.98 -1.27
C SER A 184 -9.54 -16.40 -2.56
N GLU A 185 -10.76 -15.87 -2.48
CA GLU A 185 -11.46 -15.18 -3.54
C GLU A 185 -12.29 -14.04 -2.91
N TYR A 186 -12.86 -13.15 -3.71
CA TYR A 186 -13.58 -11.96 -3.22
C TYR A 186 -14.72 -12.30 -2.26
N GLY A 187 -15.32 -13.48 -2.40
CA GLY A 187 -16.31 -14.02 -1.49
C GLY A 187 -16.75 -15.41 -1.91
N ALA A 188 -16.73 -16.35 -0.97
CA ALA A 188 -17.24 -17.72 -1.16
C ALA A 188 -18.41 -17.99 -0.22
N THR A 189 -19.27 -18.94 -0.59
CA THR A 189 -20.24 -19.49 0.37
C THR A 189 -19.51 -20.36 1.39
N TYR A 190 -19.59 -20.00 2.67
CA TYR A 190 -18.84 -20.66 3.71
C TYR A 190 -19.61 -20.73 5.03
N PHE A 191 -19.55 -21.91 5.67
CA PHE A 191 -20.07 -22.17 7.00
C PHE A 191 -18.90 -22.43 7.96
N PRO A 192 -18.67 -21.58 8.98
CA PRO A 192 -17.56 -21.77 9.90
C PRO A 192 -17.77 -22.99 10.81
N GLY A 193 -16.94 -24.03 10.63
CA GLY A 193 -17.00 -25.25 11.42
C GLY A 193 -18.39 -25.91 11.36
N GLU A 194 -18.97 -26.20 12.53
CA GLU A 194 -20.29 -26.83 12.66
C GLU A 194 -21.44 -25.81 12.80
N MET A 195 -21.23 -24.55 12.39
CA MET A 195 -22.30 -23.54 12.44
C MET A 195 -23.38 -23.82 11.38
N ASP A 196 -24.63 -23.60 11.78
CA ASP A 196 -25.79 -23.66 10.89
C ASP A 196 -25.97 -22.37 10.07
N GLU A 197 -25.22 -21.32 10.40
CA GLU A 197 -25.28 -20.01 9.72
C GLU A 197 -23.97 -19.73 8.99
N GLY A 198 -24.07 -19.59 7.67
CA GLY A 198 -22.98 -19.27 6.76
C GLY A 198 -23.16 -17.90 6.11
N ILE A 199 -22.12 -17.43 5.45
CA ILE A 199 -22.16 -16.24 4.59
C ILE A 199 -21.99 -16.66 3.14
N GLY A 200 -22.61 -15.94 2.23
CA GLY A 200 -22.38 -16.03 0.80
C GLY A 200 -22.40 -14.63 0.19
N PHE A 201 -21.87 -14.50 -1.03
CA PHE A 201 -21.79 -13.22 -1.70
C PHE A 201 -22.39 -13.27 -3.09
N GLY A 202 -23.24 -12.28 -3.40
CA GLY A 202 -23.52 -11.89 -4.77
C GLY A 202 -22.57 -10.77 -5.13
N HIS A 203 -21.38 -11.09 -5.66
CA HIS A 203 -20.45 -10.09 -6.17
C HIS A 203 -20.63 -9.87 -7.66
N ALA A 204 -20.53 -8.60 -8.08
CA ALA A 204 -20.14 -8.27 -9.45
C ALA A 204 -18.62 -8.24 -9.54
N THR A 205 -18.06 -8.51 -10.73
CA THR A 205 -16.63 -8.34 -11.01
C THR A 205 -16.24 -6.85 -10.93
N ASP A 206 -14.94 -6.57 -11.01
CA ASP A 206 -14.33 -5.23 -10.92
C ASP A 206 -15.14 -4.18 -11.70
N ASN A 207 -15.65 -3.17 -10.98
CA ASN A 207 -16.44 -2.05 -11.52
C ASN A 207 -17.63 -2.42 -12.42
N MET A 208 -18.24 -3.61 -12.29
CA MET A 208 -19.41 -4.02 -13.10
C MET A 208 -20.78 -3.62 -12.51
N GLY A 209 -20.79 -2.73 -11.50
CA GLY A 209 -22.01 -2.21 -10.87
C GLY A 209 -22.77 -3.24 -9.99
N PRO A 210 -23.90 -2.85 -9.37
CA PRO A 210 -24.74 -3.77 -8.60
C PRO A 210 -25.52 -4.74 -9.50
N GLN A 211 -26.03 -5.82 -8.93
CA GLN A 211 -26.89 -6.75 -9.67
C GLN A 211 -28.22 -6.09 -10.08
N SER A 212 -28.62 -6.34 -11.32
CA SER A 212 -30.00 -6.11 -11.79
C SER A 212 -30.99 -7.07 -11.13
N ILE A 213 -32.29 -6.79 -11.25
CA ILE A 213 -33.37 -7.65 -10.73
C ILE A 213 -33.20 -9.12 -11.18
N ALA A 214 -32.97 -9.34 -12.47
CA ALA A 214 -32.80 -10.69 -13.02
C ALA A 214 -31.56 -11.40 -12.44
N GLN A 215 -30.45 -10.67 -12.27
CA GLN A 215 -29.24 -11.21 -11.66
C GLN A 215 -29.42 -11.53 -10.17
N VAL A 216 -30.22 -10.75 -9.43
CA VAL A 216 -30.56 -11.07 -8.03
C VAL A 216 -31.38 -12.36 -7.96
N VAL A 217 -32.42 -12.49 -8.78
CA VAL A 217 -33.25 -13.72 -8.86
C VAL A 217 -32.37 -14.93 -9.16
N GLU A 218 -31.48 -14.80 -10.14
CA GLU A 218 -30.56 -15.87 -10.52
C GLU A 218 -29.57 -16.19 -9.40
N THR A 219 -29.02 -15.20 -8.71
CA THR A 219 -28.12 -15.40 -7.57
C THR A 219 -28.81 -16.20 -6.46
N HIS A 220 -30.04 -15.85 -6.10
CA HIS A 220 -30.81 -16.61 -5.10
C HIS A 220 -31.09 -18.04 -5.57
N ARG A 221 -31.45 -18.22 -6.85
CA ARG A 221 -31.73 -19.53 -7.43
C ARG A 221 -30.48 -20.43 -7.39
N LEU A 222 -29.32 -19.91 -7.81
CA LEU A 222 -28.05 -20.62 -7.77
C LEU A 222 -27.64 -20.94 -6.33
N MET A 223 -27.75 -19.98 -5.42
CA MET A 223 -27.41 -20.19 -4.01
C MET A 223 -28.28 -21.27 -3.36
N ALA A 224 -29.58 -21.29 -3.65
CA ALA A 224 -30.52 -22.31 -3.16
C ALA A 224 -30.25 -23.69 -3.79
N ARG A 225 -29.88 -23.74 -5.07
CA ARG A 225 -29.47 -24.98 -5.76
C ARG A 225 -28.21 -25.56 -5.12
N ASP A 226 -27.22 -24.72 -4.83
CA ASP A 226 -25.92 -25.14 -4.34
C ASP A 226 -25.94 -25.45 -2.82
N ASN A 227 -26.97 -24.97 -2.10
CA ASN A 227 -27.16 -25.18 -0.66
C ASN A 227 -28.58 -25.71 -0.35
N PRO A 228 -28.93 -26.94 -0.77
CA PRO A 228 -30.27 -27.47 -0.61
C PRO A 228 -30.69 -27.55 0.86
N GLY A 229 -31.95 -27.20 1.15
CA GLY A 229 -32.49 -27.21 2.52
C GLY A 229 -32.06 -26.03 3.40
N THR A 230 -31.32 -25.07 2.84
CA THR A 230 -30.84 -23.86 3.53
C THR A 230 -31.73 -22.66 3.22
N ILE A 231 -32.00 -21.82 4.22
CA ILE A 231 -32.67 -20.53 4.04
C ILE A 231 -31.65 -19.55 3.45
N ILE A 232 -31.93 -19.02 2.26
CA ILE A 232 -31.11 -17.97 1.65
C ILE A 232 -31.78 -16.62 1.94
N ALA A 233 -31.11 -15.75 2.68
CA ALA A 233 -31.65 -14.43 3.05
C ALA A 233 -30.63 -13.35 2.70
N ALA A 234 -31.10 -12.26 2.09
CA ALA A 234 -30.24 -11.08 1.94
C ALA A 234 -29.85 -10.57 3.34
N SER A 235 -28.61 -10.15 3.49
CA SER A 235 -28.06 -9.75 4.78
C SER A 235 -26.92 -8.75 4.61
N THR A 236 -26.34 -8.32 5.73
CA THR A 236 -25.25 -7.36 5.80
C THR A 236 -24.03 -7.95 6.50
N LEU A 237 -22.87 -7.33 6.30
CA LEU A 237 -21.66 -7.68 7.03
C LEU A 237 -21.79 -7.44 8.54
N ASN A 238 -22.62 -6.47 8.96
CA ASN A 238 -22.88 -6.19 10.37
C ASN A 238 -23.63 -7.36 11.01
N GLU A 239 -24.74 -7.81 10.40
CA GLU A 239 -25.57 -8.90 10.92
C GLU A 239 -24.79 -10.21 11.08
N TYR A 240 -24.05 -10.60 10.03
CA TYR A 240 -23.23 -11.80 10.08
C TYR A 240 -22.03 -11.64 11.01
N GLY A 241 -21.39 -10.46 11.00
CA GLY A 241 -20.26 -10.15 11.88
C GLY A 241 -20.61 -10.20 13.36
N ASP A 242 -21.76 -9.66 13.76
CA ASP A 242 -22.24 -9.72 15.15
C ASP A 242 -22.56 -11.16 15.59
N LEU A 243 -23.03 -12.01 14.68
CA LEU A 243 -23.21 -13.44 14.93
C LEU A 243 -21.87 -14.14 15.21
N LEU A 244 -20.85 -13.91 14.38
CA LEU A 244 -19.52 -14.46 14.61
C LEU A 244 -18.88 -13.91 15.89
N TRP A 245 -19.06 -12.63 16.17
CA TRP A 245 -18.50 -11.98 17.36
C TRP A 245 -19.02 -12.59 18.67
N LYS A 246 -20.31 -12.94 18.72
CA LYS A 246 -20.90 -13.65 19.86
C LYS A 246 -20.27 -15.01 20.12
N GLN A 247 -19.76 -15.66 19.07
CA GLN A 247 -19.14 -16.99 19.12
C GLN A 247 -17.61 -16.94 19.02
N ARG A 248 -16.99 -15.77 19.10
CA ARG A 248 -15.57 -15.56 18.75
C ARG A 248 -14.59 -16.43 19.51
N GLU A 249 -14.90 -16.81 20.75
CA GLU A 249 -14.04 -17.67 21.59
C GLU A 249 -13.80 -19.06 20.98
N ARG A 250 -14.63 -19.49 20.02
CA ARG A 250 -14.45 -20.74 19.27
C ARG A 250 -13.33 -20.65 18.23
N PHE A 251 -12.96 -19.45 17.79
CA PHE A 251 -11.99 -19.25 16.72
C PHE A 251 -10.56 -19.12 17.28
N PRO A 252 -9.56 -19.68 16.58
CA PRO A 252 -8.16 -19.59 16.97
C PRO A 252 -7.69 -18.13 16.98
N VAL A 253 -6.68 -17.84 17.79
CA VAL A 253 -6.05 -16.52 17.85
C VAL A 253 -4.85 -16.50 16.91
N VAL A 254 -4.74 -15.44 16.11
CA VAL A 254 -3.54 -15.11 15.33
C VAL A 254 -3.02 -13.77 15.84
N THR A 255 -1.75 -13.73 16.20
CA THR A 255 -1.05 -12.52 16.65
C THR A 255 -0.01 -12.02 15.64
N ASP A 256 0.26 -12.84 14.64
CA ASP A 256 1.25 -12.54 13.62
C ASP A 256 0.68 -11.56 12.58
N GLU A 257 1.58 -10.79 11.99
CA GLU A 257 1.30 -9.91 10.87
C GLU A 257 0.95 -10.73 9.62
N ILE A 258 -0.02 -10.29 8.83
CA ILE A 258 -0.27 -10.87 7.50
C ILE A 258 0.64 -10.22 6.46
N ALA A 259 0.73 -8.88 6.50
CA ALA A 259 1.49 -8.02 5.60
C ALA A 259 1.04 -8.09 4.14
N ASP A 260 1.07 -6.93 3.48
CA ASP A 260 0.53 -6.78 2.13
C ASP A 260 1.53 -7.21 1.05
N SER A 261 1.29 -8.33 0.36
CA SER A 261 2.18 -8.81 -0.72
C SER A 261 2.21 -7.93 -1.97
N TRP A 262 1.23 -7.05 -2.15
CA TRP A 262 1.14 -6.10 -3.26
C TRP A 262 1.76 -4.74 -2.94
N ILE A 263 2.22 -4.53 -1.70
CA ILE A 263 2.76 -3.24 -1.24
C ILE A 263 3.91 -2.72 -2.09
N HIS A 264 4.62 -3.60 -2.81
CA HIS A 264 5.70 -3.24 -3.73
C HIS A 264 5.28 -2.21 -4.80
N GLY A 265 3.98 -2.18 -5.18
CA GLY A 265 3.42 -1.22 -6.12
C GLY A 265 3.67 0.24 -5.72
N VAL A 266 3.72 0.57 -4.43
CA VAL A 266 3.89 1.96 -4.00
C VAL A 266 5.26 2.55 -4.38
N GLY A 267 6.27 1.70 -4.66
CA GLY A 267 7.60 2.11 -5.10
C GLY A 267 7.69 2.54 -6.57
N THR A 268 6.58 2.45 -7.32
CA THR A 268 6.52 2.78 -8.75
C THR A 268 6.39 4.28 -9.05
N ALA A 269 5.94 5.08 -8.07
CA ALA A 269 5.74 6.52 -8.23
C ALA A 269 6.48 7.33 -7.13
N PRO A 270 7.81 7.49 -7.23
CA PRO A 270 8.60 8.16 -6.20
C PRO A 270 8.16 9.59 -5.89
N THR A 271 7.81 10.36 -6.93
CA THR A 271 7.31 11.74 -6.78
C THR A 271 5.99 11.74 -6.00
N LYS A 272 4.99 10.94 -6.43
CA LYS A 272 3.73 10.75 -5.69
C LYS A 272 3.98 10.41 -4.23
N MET A 273 4.89 9.49 -3.94
CA MET A 273 5.20 9.04 -2.59
C MET A 273 5.88 10.08 -1.71
N SER A 274 6.88 10.80 -2.21
CA SER A 274 7.51 11.87 -1.42
C SER A 274 6.50 12.94 -1.02
N ARG A 275 5.64 13.38 -1.97
CA ARG A 275 4.56 14.35 -1.73
C ARG A 275 3.56 13.83 -0.71
N TYR A 276 3.06 12.60 -0.92
CA TYR A 276 2.07 11.96 -0.05
C TYR A 276 2.59 11.79 1.39
N LEU A 277 3.81 11.28 1.56
CA LEU A 277 4.39 11.05 2.88
C LEU A 277 4.66 12.36 3.64
N ALA A 278 5.01 13.44 2.94
CA ALA A 278 5.14 14.75 3.54
C ALA A 278 3.80 15.29 4.06
N LEU A 279 2.75 15.20 3.25
CA LEU A 279 1.40 15.58 3.67
C LEU A 279 0.85 14.69 4.79
N ARG A 280 1.16 13.39 4.78
CA ARG A 280 0.81 12.46 5.87
C ARG A 280 1.42 12.92 7.21
N ARG A 281 2.68 13.34 7.21
CA ARG A 281 3.34 13.89 8.41
C ARG A 281 2.72 15.21 8.85
N LEU A 282 2.40 16.10 7.90
CA LEU A 282 1.74 17.37 8.17
C LEU A 282 0.34 17.17 8.76
N TYR A 283 -0.45 16.26 8.20
CA TYR A 283 -1.76 15.89 8.71
C TYR A 283 -1.68 15.33 10.13
N GLY A 284 -0.69 14.47 10.42
CA GLY A 284 -0.44 13.98 11.78
C GLY A 284 -0.08 15.10 12.76
N LYS A 285 0.67 16.13 12.33
CA LYS A 285 0.92 17.35 13.14
C LYS A 285 -0.40 18.06 13.44
N TRP A 286 -1.20 18.38 12.42
CA TRP A 286 -2.48 19.06 12.62
C TRP A 286 -3.46 18.24 13.46
N ALA A 287 -3.47 16.92 13.35
CA ALA A 287 -4.32 16.06 14.18
C ALA A 287 -4.03 16.18 15.68
N ARG A 288 -2.76 16.42 16.05
CA ARG A 288 -2.37 16.68 17.45
C ARG A 288 -2.71 18.10 17.91
N GLU A 289 -2.64 19.07 17.00
CA GLU A 289 -2.98 20.47 17.27
C GLU A 289 -4.49 20.73 17.30
N GLY A 290 -5.27 19.87 16.64
CA GLY A 290 -6.71 20.00 16.42
C GLY A 290 -7.05 20.18 14.94
N LEU A 291 -8.01 19.38 14.45
CA LEU A 291 -8.47 19.44 13.07
C LEU A 291 -9.60 20.47 12.92
N THR A 292 -9.44 21.39 11.98
CA THR A 292 -10.54 22.17 11.42
C THR A 292 -11.35 21.31 10.44
N PRO A 293 -12.60 21.71 10.08
CA PRO A 293 -13.37 20.98 9.07
C PRO A 293 -12.64 20.81 7.72
N GLN A 294 -11.89 21.83 7.29
CA GLN A 294 -11.10 21.79 6.06
C GLN A 294 -9.90 20.85 6.16
N ARG A 295 -9.21 20.82 7.31
CA ARG A 295 -8.12 19.86 7.56
C ARG A 295 -8.67 18.43 7.61
N GLU A 296 -9.81 18.20 8.26
CA GLU A 296 -10.49 16.89 8.24
C GLU A 296 -10.87 16.46 6.82
N ALA A 297 -11.43 17.38 6.01
CA ALA A 297 -11.75 17.13 4.61
C ALA A 297 -10.50 16.80 3.76
N MET A 298 -9.38 17.50 3.99
CA MET A 298 -8.11 17.20 3.32
C MET A 298 -7.61 15.81 3.68
N GLY A 299 -7.61 15.43 4.96
CA GLY A 299 -7.22 14.09 5.41
C GLY A 299 -8.07 12.98 4.78
N ARG A 300 -9.38 13.19 4.65
CA ARG A 300 -10.29 12.28 3.96
C ARG A 300 -9.97 12.11 2.48
N ARG A 301 -9.64 13.20 1.78
CA ARG A 301 -9.21 13.14 0.36
C ARG A 301 -7.83 12.49 0.21
N LEU A 302 -6.89 12.82 1.10
CA LEU A 302 -5.54 12.26 1.09
C LEU A 302 -5.55 10.74 1.35
N CYS A 303 -6.52 10.22 2.11
CA CYS A 303 -6.70 8.79 2.34
C CYS A 303 -6.85 7.99 1.02
N MET A 304 -7.45 8.60 -0.02
CA MET A 304 -7.69 7.95 -1.31
C MET A 304 -6.41 7.59 -2.07
N VAL A 305 -5.30 8.28 -1.77
CA VAL A 305 -3.99 7.94 -2.36
C VAL A 305 -3.54 6.52 -1.99
N ALA A 306 -4.05 5.97 -0.88
CA ALA A 306 -3.79 4.59 -0.45
C ALA A 306 -4.80 3.57 -0.98
N GLU A 307 -5.80 3.98 -1.76
CA GLU A 307 -6.62 3.08 -2.56
C GLU A 307 -5.69 2.28 -3.50
N HIS A 308 -5.99 1.00 -3.69
CA HIS A 308 -5.05 0.03 -4.26
C HIS A 308 -4.89 0.10 -5.79
N THR A 309 -5.63 0.98 -6.49
CA THR A 309 -5.52 1.18 -7.94
C THR A 309 -4.78 2.47 -8.27
N TRP A 310 -3.68 2.36 -9.03
CA TRP A 310 -2.80 3.50 -9.34
C TRP A 310 -2.74 3.85 -10.83
N GLY A 311 -3.72 3.38 -11.59
CA GLY A 311 -3.85 3.60 -13.02
C GLY A 311 -4.77 2.58 -13.65
N VAL A 312 -4.89 2.66 -14.97
CA VAL A 312 -5.69 1.73 -15.75
C VAL A 312 -5.08 0.33 -15.78
N ASP A 313 -5.93 -0.67 -16.05
CA ASP A 313 -5.55 -2.06 -16.25
C ASP A 313 -4.57 -2.23 -17.43
N ILE A 314 -3.29 -2.49 -17.13
CA ILE A 314 -2.20 -2.52 -18.12
C ILE A 314 -2.44 -3.59 -19.19
N LYS A 315 -2.95 -4.78 -18.81
CA LYS A 315 -3.24 -5.85 -19.78
C LYS A 315 -4.33 -5.47 -20.79
N THR A 316 -5.21 -4.52 -20.44
CA THR A 316 -6.31 -4.07 -21.30
C THR A 316 -5.93 -2.81 -22.09
N PHE A 317 -5.32 -1.82 -21.43
CA PHE A 317 -5.15 -0.48 -21.97
C PHE A 317 -3.77 -0.24 -22.61
N LEU A 318 -2.68 -0.65 -21.96
CA LEU A 318 -1.35 -0.59 -22.58
C LEU A 318 -1.22 -1.73 -23.60
N ARG A 319 -1.49 -2.96 -23.15
CA ARG A 319 -1.55 -4.19 -23.95
C ARG A 319 -0.38 -4.33 -24.94
N ASP A 320 0.79 -3.94 -24.50
CA ASP A 320 2.02 -3.98 -25.28
C ASP A 320 2.97 -5.03 -24.71
N GLU A 321 3.48 -5.90 -25.58
CA GLU A 321 4.36 -7.01 -25.21
C GLU A 321 5.71 -6.94 -25.97
N ALA A 322 5.94 -5.88 -26.74
CA ALA A 322 7.07 -5.81 -27.68
C ALA A 322 8.12 -4.76 -27.29
N ALA A 323 7.70 -3.57 -26.85
CA ALA A 323 8.59 -2.43 -26.69
C ALA A 323 9.32 -2.46 -25.33
N TRP A 324 10.17 -3.47 -25.13
CA TRP A 324 10.99 -3.66 -23.92
C TRP A 324 12.37 -3.02 -24.05
N ASP A 325 13.07 -3.30 -25.15
CA ASP A 325 14.39 -2.72 -25.41
C ASP A 325 14.28 -1.19 -25.53
N ARG A 326 15.28 -0.45 -25.03
CA ARG A 326 15.21 1.01 -24.85
C ARG A 326 14.71 1.77 -26.08
N GLN A 327 15.29 1.48 -27.24
CA GLN A 327 14.95 2.18 -28.48
C GLN A 327 13.49 1.93 -28.91
N ASP A 328 13.01 0.70 -28.76
CA ASP A 328 11.62 0.35 -29.06
C ASP A 328 10.67 0.99 -28.05
N PHE A 329 11.03 0.99 -26.76
CA PHE A 329 10.28 1.67 -25.72
C PHE A 329 10.16 3.18 -25.98
N GLU A 330 11.27 3.86 -26.27
CA GLU A 330 11.26 5.31 -26.56
C GLU A 330 10.42 5.64 -27.79
N THR A 331 10.53 4.81 -28.84
CA THR A 331 9.70 4.96 -30.05
C THR A 331 8.22 4.74 -29.75
N ALA A 332 7.87 3.65 -29.06
CA ALA A 332 6.49 3.35 -28.72
C ALA A 332 5.88 4.40 -27.78
N ARG A 333 6.63 4.85 -26.77
CA ARG A 333 6.22 5.91 -25.85
C ARG A 333 5.89 7.23 -26.57
N GLN A 334 6.62 7.54 -27.64
CA GLN A 334 6.40 8.77 -28.42
C GLN A 334 5.20 8.67 -29.38
N PHE A 335 5.01 7.52 -30.03
CA PHE A 335 4.10 7.41 -31.18
C PHE A 335 2.85 6.55 -30.95
N ASP A 336 2.85 5.69 -29.92
CA ASP A 336 1.71 4.84 -29.60
C ASP A 336 0.80 5.51 -28.54
N SER A 337 -0.44 5.76 -28.92
CA SER A 337 -1.42 6.41 -28.05
C SER A 337 -1.75 5.62 -26.78
N ARG A 338 -1.51 4.30 -26.76
CA ARG A 338 -1.70 3.44 -25.59
C ARG A 338 -0.79 3.86 -24.44
N PHE A 339 0.46 4.22 -24.73
CA PHE A 339 1.42 4.69 -23.72
C PHE A 339 0.96 6.03 -23.13
N ALA A 340 0.55 6.97 -23.98
CA ALA A 340 0.06 8.28 -23.54
C ALA A 340 -1.22 8.18 -22.70
N LEU A 341 -2.13 7.25 -23.05
CA LEU A 341 -3.34 6.94 -22.27
C LEU A 341 -2.96 6.42 -20.87
N THR A 342 -2.07 5.44 -20.80
CA THR A 342 -1.64 4.87 -19.53
C THR A 342 -0.93 5.89 -18.65
N GLU A 343 0.01 6.69 -19.18
CA GLU A 343 0.67 7.77 -18.42
C GLU A 343 -0.31 8.84 -17.93
N ARG A 344 -1.36 9.13 -18.71
CA ARG A 344 -2.42 10.03 -18.27
C ARG A 344 -3.17 9.48 -17.06
N SER A 345 -3.44 8.17 -17.00
CA SER A 345 -4.09 7.55 -15.84
C SER A 345 -3.24 7.66 -14.57
N TRP A 346 -1.91 7.51 -14.68
CA TRP A 346 -1.00 7.67 -13.56
C TRP A 346 -0.96 9.12 -13.07
N ARG A 347 -0.95 10.10 -13.98
CA ARG A 347 -1.02 11.53 -13.62
C ARG A 347 -2.32 11.90 -12.89
N GLU A 348 -3.46 11.29 -13.26
CA GLU A 348 -4.72 11.50 -12.54
C GLU A 348 -4.65 10.98 -11.10
N GLN A 349 -3.97 9.85 -10.90
CA GLN A 349 -3.72 9.28 -9.59
C GLN A 349 -2.76 10.12 -8.74
N GLU A 350 -1.80 10.81 -9.37
CA GLU A 350 -0.97 11.81 -8.69
C GLU A 350 -1.76 13.07 -8.33
N ALA A 351 -2.70 13.48 -9.18
CA ALA A 351 -3.53 14.68 -8.98
C ALA A 351 -4.46 14.58 -7.76
N LEU A 352 -4.72 13.37 -7.23
CA LEU A 352 -5.43 13.18 -5.96
C LEU A 352 -4.77 13.95 -4.79
N ILE A 353 -3.45 14.15 -4.86
CA ILE A 353 -2.71 14.95 -3.87
C ILE A 353 -3.11 16.42 -3.96
N ASP A 354 -3.18 16.95 -5.18
CA ASP A 354 -3.57 18.34 -5.45
C ASP A 354 -5.04 18.57 -5.09
N ASP A 355 -5.91 17.60 -5.40
CA ASP A 355 -7.32 17.59 -4.99
C ASP A 355 -7.49 17.62 -3.47
N ALA A 356 -6.62 16.93 -2.72
CA ALA A 356 -6.62 16.97 -1.26
C ALA A 356 -6.17 18.33 -0.72
N ILE A 357 -5.15 18.95 -1.32
CA ILE A 357 -4.68 20.30 -0.93
C ILE A 357 -5.75 21.37 -1.23
N SER A 358 -6.48 21.21 -2.34
CA SER A 358 -7.41 22.23 -2.86
C SER A 358 -8.54 22.64 -1.89
N VAL A 359 -8.91 21.77 -0.94
CA VAL A 359 -9.99 22.05 0.03
C VAL A 359 -9.55 22.90 1.23
N LEU A 360 -8.25 23.12 1.38
CA LEU A 360 -7.70 23.85 2.51
C LEU A 360 -7.94 25.36 2.35
N ALA A 361 -8.09 26.05 3.49
CA ALA A 361 -8.02 27.52 3.53
C ALA A 361 -6.61 27.99 3.15
N ARG A 362 -6.46 29.26 2.75
CA ARG A 362 -5.22 29.80 2.17
C ARG A 362 -3.95 29.48 2.96
N GLU A 363 -3.94 29.73 4.27
CA GLU A 363 -2.74 29.53 5.11
C GLU A 363 -2.34 28.05 5.21
N ASP A 364 -3.31 27.17 5.49
CA ASP A 364 -3.08 25.72 5.53
C ASP A 364 -2.68 25.17 4.16
N ARG A 365 -3.25 25.72 3.08
CA ARG A 365 -2.93 25.35 1.71
C ARG A 365 -1.48 25.67 1.37
N GLU A 366 -1.03 26.89 1.69
CA GLU A 366 0.36 27.29 1.49
C GLU A 366 1.33 26.42 2.33
N GLU A 367 0.96 26.04 3.55
CA GLU A 367 1.75 25.09 4.36
C GLU A 367 1.81 23.70 3.70
N ALA A 368 0.68 23.21 3.21
CA ALA A 368 0.58 21.91 2.53
C ALA A 368 1.36 21.88 1.20
N GLU A 369 1.25 22.92 0.37
CA GLU A 369 2.00 23.07 -0.89
C GLU A 369 3.51 23.10 -0.63
N ARG A 370 3.96 23.84 0.39
CA ARG A 370 5.38 23.82 0.80
C ARG A 370 5.82 22.44 1.27
N ALA A 371 5.01 21.75 2.06
CA ALA A 371 5.33 20.40 2.54
C ALA A 371 5.37 19.38 1.39
N ALA A 372 4.45 19.49 0.42
CA ALA A 372 4.33 18.61 -0.72
C ALA A 372 5.26 18.97 -1.88
N THR A 373 6.07 20.03 -1.79
CA THR A 373 7.08 20.34 -2.81
C THR A 373 8.20 19.28 -2.77
N PRO A 374 8.44 18.52 -3.86
CA PRO A 374 9.57 17.59 -3.92
C PRO A 374 10.90 18.31 -3.70
N SER A 375 11.90 17.61 -3.16
CA SER A 375 13.23 18.20 -2.98
C SER A 375 13.92 18.37 -4.34
N CYS A 376 13.94 19.61 -4.87
CA CYS A 376 14.62 19.96 -6.12
C CYS A 376 16.14 20.08 -5.94
N LEU A 377 16.81 18.97 -5.61
CA LEU A 377 18.26 18.94 -5.50
C LEU A 377 18.90 18.89 -6.90
N GLN A 378 20.02 19.57 -7.05
CA GLN A 378 20.87 19.54 -8.23
C GLN A 378 22.20 18.86 -7.88
N PRO A 379 22.87 18.19 -8.83
CA PRO A 379 24.22 17.66 -8.62
C PRO A 379 25.16 18.75 -8.13
N THR A 380 25.97 18.45 -7.11
CA THR A 380 26.87 19.45 -6.55
C THR A 380 28.13 19.55 -7.43
N ALA A 381 28.62 20.75 -7.74
CA ALA A 381 29.85 20.93 -8.54
C ALA A 381 31.15 20.61 -7.76
N THR A 382 31.07 20.49 -6.44
CA THR A 382 32.19 20.25 -5.53
C THR A 382 32.98 18.99 -5.89
N ALA A 383 34.31 19.16 -6.03
CA ALA A 383 35.23 18.06 -6.29
C ALA A 383 35.40 17.17 -5.04
N VAL A 384 35.37 15.86 -5.24
CA VAL A 384 35.50 14.86 -4.17
C VAL A 384 36.89 14.26 -4.09
N ARG A 385 37.27 13.73 -2.93
CA ARG A 385 38.50 12.94 -2.74
C ARG A 385 38.20 11.70 -1.91
N LYS A 386 38.92 10.61 -2.14
CA LYS A 386 38.83 9.41 -1.30
C LYS A 386 39.39 9.70 0.09
N ARG A 387 38.51 9.86 1.08
CA ARG A 387 38.84 10.11 2.49
C ARG A 387 38.17 9.03 3.33
N GLY A 388 38.92 8.45 4.27
CA GLY A 388 38.35 7.45 5.19
C GLY A 388 37.53 8.06 6.34
N SER A 389 37.57 9.37 6.54
CA SER A 389 36.84 10.04 7.60
C SER A 389 36.58 11.51 7.32
N LEU A 390 35.46 12.05 7.80
CA LEU A 390 35.12 13.47 7.82
C LEU A 390 34.50 13.88 9.16
N THR A 391 34.89 15.04 9.67
CA THR A 391 34.29 15.66 10.87
C THR A 391 33.29 16.72 10.42
N LEU A 392 32.06 16.66 10.92
CA LEU A 392 30.96 17.57 10.60
C LEU A 392 30.46 18.20 11.91
N GLY A 393 30.89 19.43 12.20
CA GLY A 393 30.69 20.03 13.51
C GLY A 393 31.31 19.15 14.61
N ASP A 394 30.49 18.77 15.60
CA ASP A 394 30.89 17.90 16.72
C ASP A 394 30.75 16.40 16.41
N GLY A 395 30.19 16.05 15.26
CA GLY A 395 30.01 14.66 14.82
C GLY A 395 31.11 14.20 13.86
N LYS A 396 31.21 12.88 13.65
CA LYS A 396 32.20 12.30 12.72
C LYS A 396 31.64 11.12 11.95
N LEU A 397 31.98 11.07 10.66
CA LEU A 397 31.63 10.02 9.71
C LEU A 397 32.90 9.30 9.28
N ASP A 398 32.92 7.98 9.37
CA ASP A 398 34.02 7.12 8.93
C ASP A 398 33.53 6.23 7.76
N PHE A 399 34.30 6.21 6.67
CA PHE A 399 33.94 5.57 5.39
C PHE A 399 34.92 4.44 5.05
N ASP A 400 34.40 3.36 4.48
CA ASP A 400 35.22 2.33 3.84
C ASP A 400 35.91 2.91 2.59
N LYS A 401 37.24 2.73 2.50
CA LYS A 401 38.04 3.37 1.43
C LYS A 401 37.87 2.72 0.06
N ALA A 402 37.41 1.46 -0.01
CA ALA A 402 37.23 0.75 -1.26
C ALA A 402 35.89 1.13 -1.90
N THR A 403 34.84 1.13 -1.08
CA THR A 403 33.43 1.22 -1.49
C THR A 403 32.80 2.57 -1.22
N GLY A 404 33.37 3.40 -0.35
CA GLY A 404 32.78 4.68 0.06
C GLY A 404 31.58 4.58 0.99
N GLY A 405 31.22 3.37 1.40
CA GLY A 405 30.13 3.14 2.33
C GLY A 405 30.45 3.68 3.71
N LEU A 406 29.45 4.27 4.37
CA LEU A 406 29.57 4.71 5.76
C LEU A 406 29.66 3.48 6.67
N ILE A 407 30.69 3.37 7.51
CA ILE A 407 30.91 2.20 8.38
C ILE A 407 30.79 2.54 9.87
N ARG A 408 30.97 3.82 10.23
CA ARG A 408 30.76 4.31 11.59
C ARG A 408 30.30 5.77 11.60
N VAL A 409 29.38 6.07 12.52
CA VAL A 409 28.89 7.41 12.81
C VAL A 409 29.11 7.68 14.30
N ARG A 410 29.79 8.78 14.61
CA ARG A 410 29.89 9.32 15.96
C ARG A 410 28.99 10.54 16.05
N PHE A 411 27.96 10.44 16.87
CA PHE A 411 26.96 11.50 17.02
C PHE A 411 27.46 12.59 17.99
N PRO A 412 27.04 13.85 17.81
CA PRO A 412 27.37 14.94 18.75
C PRO A 412 26.90 14.74 20.21
N ASN A 413 26.01 13.78 20.46
CA ASN A 413 25.62 13.36 21.80
C ASN A 413 26.62 12.39 22.46
N GLY A 414 27.67 11.96 21.74
CA GLY A 414 28.71 11.03 22.22
C GLY A 414 28.37 9.55 22.01
N CYS A 415 27.19 9.24 21.47
CA CYS A 415 26.80 7.87 21.12
C CYS A 415 27.40 7.49 19.75
N ASP A 416 27.77 6.23 19.56
CA ASP A 416 28.41 5.72 18.36
C ASP A 416 27.58 4.60 17.71
N LEU A 417 27.43 4.65 16.39
CA LEU A 417 26.82 3.61 15.58
C LEU A 417 27.86 3.00 14.65
N GLU A 418 28.03 1.69 14.70
CA GLU A 418 28.98 0.95 13.87
C GLU A 418 28.27 -0.11 13.02
N SER A 419 28.92 -0.49 11.92
CA SER A 419 28.60 -1.67 11.12
C SER A 419 29.80 -2.60 11.14
N ALA A 420 29.63 -3.81 11.68
CA ALA A 420 30.67 -4.85 11.70
C ALA A 420 30.73 -5.59 10.36
N GLU A 421 29.55 -5.86 9.77
CA GLU A 421 29.39 -6.51 8.48
C GLU A 421 28.42 -5.67 7.63
N GLY A 422 28.95 -4.99 6.60
CA GLY A 422 28.16 -4.16 5.69
C GLY A 422 28.42 -2.66 5.81
N GLN A 423 27.39 -1.85 5.51
CA GLN A 423 27.47 -0.38 5.46
C GLN A 423 26.17 0.27 5.96
N LEU A 424 26.29 1.52 6.39
CA LEU A 424 25.23 2.40 6.87
C LEU A 424 24.81 3.36 5.75
N ALA A 425 24.17 2.83 4.70
CA ALA A 425 23.77 3.45 3.42
C ALA A 425 24.55 2.93 2.19
N ALA A 426 24.53 1.61 1.97
CA ALA A 426 24.97 1.02 0.70
C ALA A 426 23.90 1.20 -0.38
N LEU A 427 24.25 1.80 -1.51
CA LEU A 427 23.36 1.99 -2.66
C LEU A 427 23.54 0.83 -3.66
N THR A 428 22.43 0.23 -4.10
CA THR A 428 22.41 -0.77 -5.17
C THR A 428 21.33 -0.47 -6.19
N TYR A 429 21.58 -0.91 -7.43
CA TYR A 429 20.61 -0.98 -8.51
C TYR A 429 20.46 -2.45 -8.92
N GLU A 430 19.24 -2.93 -9.03
CA GLU A 430 18.92 -4.30 -9.44
C GLU A 430 18.09 -4.25 -10.74
N SER A 431 18.43 -5.13 -11.68
CA SER A 431 17.64 -5.39 -12.89
C SER A 431 17.23 -6.86 -12.94
N TYR A 432 16.13 -7.15 -13.62
CA TYR A 432 15.58 -8.51 -13.71
C TYR A 432 15.19 -8.87 -15.13
N ASP A 433 15.30 -10.16 -15.47
CA ASP A 433 14.93 -10.71 -16.77
C ASP A 433 13.66 -11.58 -16.72
N ALA A 434 13.33 -12.20 -17.86
CA ALA A 434 12.14 -13.03 -17.99
C ALA A 434 12.18 -14.29 -17.10
N GLN A 435 13.37 -14.84 -16.81
CA GLN A 435 13.49 -16.00 -15.93
C GLN A 435 13.16 -15.60 -14.49
N ASP A 436 13.62 -14.44 -14.03
CA ASP A 436 13.27 -13.97 -12.70
C ASP A 436 11.73 -13.81 -12.54
N TYR A 437 11.03 -13.32 -13.57
CA TYR A 437 9.57 -13.21 -13.55
C TYR A 437 8.86 -14.57 -13.62
N HIS A 438 9.46 -15.54 -14.30
CA HIS A 438 8.99 -16.92 -14.27
C HIS A 438 9.06 -17.47 -12.83
N ASP A 439 10.21 -17.32 -12.17
CA ASP A 439 10.41 -17.76 -10.79
C ASP A 439 9.48 -17.02 -9.80
N TYR A 440 9.22 -15.73 -10.03
CA TYR A 440 8.21 -14.99 -9.28
C TYR A 440 6.81 -15.58 -9.48
N ALA A 441 6.41 -15.85 -10.72
CA ALA A 441 5.12 -16.44 -11.01
C ALA A 441 4.95 -17.82 -10.36
N GLU A 442 5.96 -18.69 -10.41
CA GLU A 442 5.95 -20.00 -9.74
C GLU A 442 5.87 -19.90 -8.22
N SER A 443 6.57 -18.92 -7.63
CA SER A 443 6.58 -18.73 -6.18
C SER A 443 5.37 -17.98 -5.63
N TYR A 444 4.58 -17.30 -6.48
CA TYR A 444 3.50 -16.41 -6.05
C TYR A 444 2.12 -16.75 -6.60
N LEU A 445 1.99 -17.22 -7.83
CA LEU A 445 0.68 -17.44 -8.44
C LEU A 445 0.09 -18.80 -8.01
N THR A 446 -1.19 -18.80 -7.67
CA THR A 446 -1.95 -20.04 -7.39
C THR A 446 -2.57 -20.62 -8.67
N GLN A 447 -2.70 -19.80 -9.71
CA GLN A 447 -3.25 -20.18 -11.02
C GLN A 447 -2.61 -19.36 -12.15
N PHE A 448 -2.46 -20.00 -13.30
CA PHE A 448 -1.87 -19.44 -14.51
C PHE A 448 -2.95 -19.17 -15.56
N ALA A 449 -3.99 -18.43 -15.17
CA ALA A 449 -5.00 -17.94 -16.10
C ALA A 449 -4.42 -16.85 -17.01
N TYR A 450 -5.01 -16.66 -18.18
CA TYR A 450 -4.58 -15.64 -19.14
C TYR A 450 -4.39 -14.24 -18.52
N TRP A 451 -5.33 -13.83 -17.66
CA TRP A 451 -5.28 -12.52 -17.00
C TRP A 451 -4.22 -12.47 -15.89
N SER A 452 -4.04 -13.54 -15.11
CA SER A 452 -3.14 -13.52 -13.95
C SER A 452 -1.68 -13.42 -14.35
N VAL A 453 -1.28 -14.12 -15.42
CA VAL A 453 0.07 -14.05 -15.96
C VAL A 453 0.39 -12.65 -16.48
N ARG A 454 -0.59 -11.95 -17.08
CA ARG A 454 -0.41 -10.60 -17.64
C ARG A 454 -0.40 -9.51 -16.57
N ASP A 455 -1.18 -9.70 -15.52
CA ASP A 455 -1.25 -8.76 -14.39
C ASP A 455 0.01 -8.82 -13.52
N HIS A 456 0.48 -10.03 -13.21
CA HIS A 456 1.62 -10.20 -12.30
C HIS A 456 2.97 -10.33 -13.02
N GLY A 457 2.98 -10.63 -14.32
CA GLY A 457 4.18 -10.83 -15.13
C GLY A 457 4.60 -9.61 -15.96
N LYS A 458 5.52 -9.85 -16.90
CA LYS A 458 6.00 -8.88 -17.91
C LYS A 458 5.96 -9.55 -19.30
N PRO A 459 4.78 -9.70 -19.92
CA PRO A 459 4.64 -10.48 -21.15
C PRO A 459 5.52 -9.97 -22.29
N GLY A 460 6.21 -10.88 -22.97
CA GLY A 460 7.12 -10.59 -24.09
C GLY A 460 8.52 -10.12 -23.69
N LEU A 461 8.81 -10.01 -22.38
CA LEU A 461 10.16 -9.70 -21.88
C LEU A 461 11.18 -10.75 -22.32
N GLU A 462 10.76 -11.99 -22.53
CA GLU A 462 11.57 -13.10 -23.06
C GLU A 462 12.08 -12.88 -24.49
N HIS A 463 11.55 -11.87 -25.19
CA HIS A 463 11.98 -11.46 -26.53
C HIS A 463 12.91 -10.25 -26.53
N SER A 464 13.15 -9.62 -25.37
CA SER A 464 14.11 -8.53 -25.25
C SER A 464 15.54 -9.00 -25.48
N CYS A 465 16.33 -8.17 -26.16
CA CYS A 465 17.75 -8.42 -26.37
C CYS A 465 18.63 -7.92 -25.21
N THR A 466 18.18 -6.93 -24.43
CA THR A 466 18.99 -6.30 -23.38
C THR A 466 18.59 -6.67 -21.96
N ALA A 467 17.43 -7.31 -21.75
CA ALA A 467 16.99 -7.76 -20.44
C ALA A 467 18.03 -8.68 -19.79
N ARG A 468 18.38 -8.38 -18.54
CA ARG A 468 19.40 -9.12 -17.79
C ARG A 468 19.15 -9.03 -16.29
N SER A 469 19.23 -10.16 -15.61
CA SER A 469 19.29 -10.20 -14.14
C SER A 469 20.65 -9.75 -13.60
N GLY A 470 20.66 -8.87 -12.60
CA GLY A 470 21.91 -8.44 -11.96
C GLY A 470 21.74 -7.44 -10.81
N ILE A 471 22.72 -7.45 -9.91
CA ILE A 471 22.89 -6.43 -8.85
C ILE A 471 24.13 -5.61 -9.19
N PHE A 472 23.96 -4.30 -9.28
CA PHE A 472 24.99 -3.34 -9.64
C PHE A 472 25.25 -2.43 -8.45
N GLU A 473 26.52 -2.33 -8.06
CA GLU A 473 26.99 -1.39 -7.05
C GLU A 473 27.71 -0.23 -7.75
N PRO A 474 27.44 1.02 -7.38
CA PRO A 474 28.10 2.15 -8.01
C PRO A 474 29.52 2.33 -7.45
N LYS A 475 30.44 2.72 -8.32
CA LYS A 475 31.83 2.99 -7.95
C LYS A 475 31.93 4.30 -7.15
N TRP A 476 32.59 4.25 -6.00
CA TRP A 476 32.84 5.46 -5.22
C TRP A 476 33.95 6.34 -5.78
N MET A 477 33.60 7.60 -6.01
CA MET A 477 34.51 8.62 -6.54
C MET A 477 35.21 9.42 -5.43
N GLY A 478 34.59 9.50 -4.25
CA GLY A 478 35.13 10.17 -3.09
C GLY A 478 34.05 10.89 -2.30
N VAL A 479 34.48 11.61 -1.27
CA VAL A 479 33.62 12.45 -0.44
C VAL A 479 34.18 13.87 -0.33
N ALA A 480 33.29 14.86 -0.32
CA ALA A 480 33.61 16.25 -0.08
C ALA A 480 32.89 16.77 1.15
N MET A 481 33.38 17.88 1.71
CA MET A 481 32.72 18.62 2.77
C MET A 481 32.30 19.98 2.24
N GLU A 482 31.07 20.37 2.50
CA GLU A 482 30.49 21.65 2.10
C GLU A 482 30.04 22.42 3.34
N GLY A 483 30.48 23.68 3.46
CA GLY A 483 30.12 24.56 4.57
C GLY A 483 30.42 24.03 5.98
N GLY A 484 31.37 23.09 6.12
CA GLY A 484 31.76 22.48 7.41
C GLY A 484 30.71 21.59 8.08
N SER A 485 29.53 21.45 7.49
CA SER A 485 28.34 20.85 8.11
C SER A 485 27.68 19.76 7.26
N HIS A 486 28.05 19.68 5.99
CA HIS A 486 27.52 18.70 5.04
C HIS A 486 28.65 17.86 4.46
N ALA A 487 28.48 16.55 4.40
CA ALA A 487 29.32 15.67 3.59
C ALA A 487 28.56 15.19 2.35
N ILE A 488 29.24 15.13 1.21
CA ILE A 488 28.67 14.73 -0.08
C ILE A 488 29.55 13.62 -0.65
N GLY A 489 29.05 12.39 -0.62
CA GLY A 489 29.64 11.25 -1.30
C GLY A 489 29.15 11.20 -2.75
N LYS A 490 30.09 11.05 -3.70
CA LYS A 490 29.79 10.90 -5.12
C LYS A 490 30.08 9.49 -5.60
N PHE A 491 29.19 8.97 -6.42
CA PHE A 491 29.24 7.63 -6.95
C PHE A 491 28.95 7.64 -8.46
N GLN A 492 29.32 6.56 -9.13
CA GLN A 492 29.14 6.40 -10.58
C GLN A 492 28.73 4.95 -10.88
N PHE A 493 27.54 4.75 -11.43
CA PHE A 493 27.16 3.45 -11.96
C PHE A 493 27.93 3.15 -13.26
N SER A 494 28.11 1.87 -13.57
CA SER A 494 28.72 1.44 -14.83
C SER A 494 27.85 1.85 -16.02
N GLU A 495 28.47 2.00 -17.19
CA GLU A 495 27.77 2.28 -18.45
C GLU A 495 26.66 1.25 -18.70
N THR A 496 26.93 -0.04 -18.51
CA THR A 496 25.90 -1.10 -18.62
C THR A 496 24.70 -0.87 -17.69
N ALA A 497 24.93 -0.49 -16.42
CA ALA A 497 23.82 -0.27 -15.50
C ALA A 497 23.02 0.99 -15.87
N ALA A 498 23.70 2.07 -16.24
CA ALA A 498 23.07 3.35 -16.54
C ALA A 498 22.41 3.37 -17.94
N ASP A 499 23.20 3.11 -18.97
CA ASP A 499 22.81 3.31 -20.37
C ASP A 499 21.91 2.17 -20.84
N ASP A 500 22.27 0.91 -20.59
CA ASP A 500 21.51 -0.24 -21.08
C ASP A 500 20.30 -0.55 -20.19
N LEU A 501 20.48 -0.46 -18.86
CA LEU A 501 19.50 -0.96 -17.90
C LEU A 501 18.68 0.13 -17.21
N GLY A 502 19.09 1.40 -17.21
CA GLY A 502 18.28 2.53 -16.71
C GLY A 502 18.57 3.01 -15.29
N ALA A 503 19.71 2.60 -14.71
CA ALA A 503 20.21 3.13 -13.44
C ALA A 503 20.51 4.64 -13.56
N PRO A 504 20.41 5.41 -12.46
CA PRO A 504 20.84 6.80 -12.45
C PRO A 504 22.36 6.89 -12.64
N GLY A 505 22.87 7.73 -13.53
CA GLY A 505 24.30 7.73 -13.90
C GLY A 505 25.24 8.05 -12.72
N ALA A 506 25.04 9.20 -12.07
CA ALA A 506 25.96 9.73 -11.06
C ALA A 506 25.23 10.13 -9.75
N PRO A 507 24.79 9.17 -8.93
CA PRO A 507 24.08 9.47 -7.70
C PRO A 507 24.99 10.07 -6.62
N GLU A 508 24.37 10.80 -5.69
CA GLU A 508 25.02 11.35 -4.50
C GLU A 508 24.40 10.81 -3.22
N ILE A 509 25.20 10.65 -2.18
CA ILE A 509 24.70 10.46 -0.81
C ILE A 509 25.18 11.62 0.05
N ARG A 510 24.25 12.40 0.58
CA ARG A 510 24.51 13.58 1.40
C ARG A 510 24.23 13.29 2.86
N TYR A 511 25.08 13.81 3.74
CA TYR A 511 25.01 13.60 5.17
C TYR A 511 25.04 14.94 5.89
N ARG A 512 24.15 15.15 6.85
CA ARG A 512 24.23 16.26 7.81
C ARG A 512 23.63 15.86 9.15
N PHE A 513 24.24 16.34 10.24
CA PHE A 513 23.59 16.28 11.54
C PHE A 513 22.51 17.37 11.61
N ILE A 514 21.27 16.99 11.92
CA ILE A 514 20.15 17.94 12.06
C ILE A 514 19.95 18.39 13.50
N ASP A 515 20.44 17.60 14.44
CA ASP A 515 20.53 17.83 15.87
C ASP A 515 21.65 16.94 16.45
N ARG A 516 21.71 16.79 17.78
CA ARG A 516 22.81 16.09 18.45
C ARG A 516 22.72 14.57 18.36
N ASP A 517 21.55 14.04 18.08
CA ASP A 517 21.24 12.61 18.11
C ASP A 517 20.77 12.08 16.74
N THR A 518 20.61 12.94 15.74
CA THR A 518 20.06 12.57 14.42
C THR A 518 20.95 12.98 13.26
N LEU A 519 21.32 11.98 12.47
CA LEU A 519 21.96 12.12 11.16
C LEU A 519 20.88 12.01 10.07
N GLU A 520 20.78 13.02 9.21
CA GLU A 520 20.01 12.93 7.98
C GLU A 520 20.92 12.44 6.85
N VAL A 521 20.54 11.32 6.25
CA VAL A 521 21.15 10.73 5.06
C VAL A 521 20.20 10.95 3.89
N THR A 522 20.66 11.61 2.84
CA THR A 522 19.86 11.88 1.64
C THR A 522 20.49 11.20 0.44
N VAL A 523 19.81 10.23 -0.14
CA VAL A 523 20.21 9.61 -1.42
C VAL A 523 19.59 10.42 -2.55
N CYS A 524 20.43 10.98 -3.41
CA CYS A 524 20.03 11.78 -4.57
C CYS A 524 20.30 10.99 -5.85
N LEU A 525 19.24 10.74 -6.62
CA LEU A 525 19.32 10.15 -7.96
C LEU A 525 19.05 11.27 -8.95
N PHE A 526 19.95 11.45 -9.92
CA PHE A 526 19.85 12.52 -10.90
C PHE A 526 19.65 11.96 -12.30
N ASP A 527 18.85 12.67 -13.10
CA ASP A 527 18.59 12.42 -14.52
C ASP A 527 18.31 10.95 -14.82
N LYS A 528 17.55 10.28 -13.93
CA LYS A 528 17.18 8.88 -14.15
C LYS A 528 16.32 8.82 -15.41
N PRO A 529 16.68 8.03 -16.44
CA PRO A 529 15.85 7.90 -17.62
C PRO A 529 14.58 7.11 -17.29
N ALA A 530 13.50 7.36 -18.04
CA ALA A 530 12.38 6.43 -18.06
C ALA A 530 12.89 5.06 -18.50
N ASN A 531 12.51 4.04 -17.74
CA ASN A 531 12.93 2.68 -18.00
C ASN A 531 11.77 1.74 -17.76
N ARG A 532 11.41 0.99 -18.81
CA ARG A 532 10.36 -0.02 -18.76
C ARG A 532 10.88 -1.38 -18.32
N MET A 533 12.18 -1.65 -18.52
CA MET A 533 12.79 -2.90 -18.07
C MET A 533 12.60 -3.06 -16.56
N PRO A 534 12.41 -4.30 -16.07
CA PRO A 534 12.29 -4.53 -14.65
C PRO A 534 13.50 -4.04 -13.86
N GLU A 535 13.25 -3.17 -12.90
CA GLU A 535 14.29 -2.52 -12.11
C GLU A 535 13.85 -2.24 -10.68
N ALA A 536 14.83 -2.11 -9.80
CA ALA A 536 14.67 -1.57 -8.46
C ALA A 536 15.97 -0.93 -7.95
N SER A 537 15.88 0.17 -7.21
CA SER A 537 17.03 0.72 -6.47
C SER A 537 16.82 0.55 -4.97
N PHE A 538 17.90 0.24 -4.24
CA PHE A 538 17.86 0.09 -2.78
C PHE A 538 18.94 0.90 -2.08
N VAL A 539 18.63 1.32 -0.86
CA VAL A 539 19.65 1.71 0.12
C VAL A 539 19.59 0.80 1.34
N THR A 540 20.73 0.23 1.72
CA THR A 540 20.84 -0.72 2.84
C THR A 540 21.53 -0.10 4.05
N PHE A 541 20.94 -0.30 5.23
CA PHE A 541 21.52 0.04 6.52
C PHE A 541 21.75 -1.25 7.31
N ALA A 542 23.02 -1.61 7.51
CA ALA A 542 23.45 -2.82 8.22
C ALA A 542 24.21 -2.48 9.52
N PRO A 543 23.56 -1.86 10.51
CA PRO A 543 24.20 -1.58 11.80
C PRO A 543 24.43 -2.86 12.60
N THR A 544 25.43 -2.85 13.50
CA THR A 544 25.63 -3.91 14.48
C THR A 544 24.57 -3.82 15.58
N VAL A 545 23.59 -4.71 15.54
CA VAL A 545 22.38 -4.67 16.38
C VAL A 545 22.00 -6.06 16.87
N ASP A 546 21.13 -6.12 17.88
CA ASP A 546 20.39 -7.35 18.18
C ASP A 546 19.36 -7.60 17.06
N PRO A 547 19.50 -8.66 16.23
CA PRO A 547 18.56 -8.93 15.15
C PRO A 547 17.12 -9.15 15.64
N GLY A 548 16.92 -9.60 16.88
CA GLY A 548 15.59 -9.81 17.45
C GLY A 548 14.87 -8.56 17.92
N SER A 549 15.59 -7.45 17.99
CA SER A 549 15.06 -6.17 18.47
C SER A 549 14.39 -5.32 17.39
N TRP A 550 14.50 -5.70 16.12
CA TRP A 550 13.91 -4.94 15.02
C TRP A 550 12.39 -4.81 15.15
N ARG A 551 11.89 -3.59 14.99
CA ARG A 551 10.46 -3.27 14.95
C ARG A 551 10.17 -2.37 13.75
N PHE A 552 9.12 -2.72 13.01
CA PHE A 552 8.64 -1.99 11.85
C PHE A 552 7.36 -1.28 12.26
N ARG A 553 7.39 0.06 12.32
CA ARG A 553 6.26 0.86 12.78
C ARG A 553 5.28 1.13 11.63
N LYS A 554 4.04 0.69 11.78
CA LYS A 554 2.93 0.84 10.82
C LYS A 554 1.68 1.26 11.58
N LEU A 555 1.00 2.33 11.16
CA LEU A 555 -0.22 2.81 11.84
C LEU A 555 -0.04 3.00 13.36
N ASP A 556 1.13 3.47 13.79
CA ASP A 556 1.52 3.59 15.19
C ASP A 556 1.62 2.29 16.00
N TYR A 557 1.61 1.15 15.32
CA TYR A 557 1.81 -0.18 15.85
C TYR A 557 3.18 -0.73 15.45
N ASP A 558 3.90 -1.32 16.41
CA ASP A 558 5.23 -1.88 16.17
C ASP A 558 5.14 -3.38 15.85
N VAL A 559 5.48 -3.74 14.61
CA VAL A 559 5.47 -5.12 14.10
C VAL A 559 6.87 -5.72 14.21
N ASP A 560 6.99 -6.96 14.68
CA ASP A 560 8.22 -7.74 14.52
C ASP A 560 8.27 -8.29 13.07
N PRO A 561 9.24 -7.90 12.23
CA PRO A 561 9.32 -8.35 10.84
C PRO A 561 9.58 -9.86 10.70
N ARG A 562 9.90 -10.56 11.80
CA ARG A 562 10.04 -12.02 11.84
C ARG A 562 8.73 -12.73 12.17
N ALA A 563 7.75 -12.02 12.73
CA ALA A 563 6.43 -12.52 13.12
C ALA A 563 5.38 -12.22 12.05
N VAL A 564 5.66 -12.65 10.82
CA VAL A 564 4.73 -12.60 9.69
C VAL A 564 4.29 -14.03 9.37
N VAL A 565 2.97 -14.24 9.24
CA VAL A 565 2.39 -15.56 8.91
C VAL A 565 3.08 -16.18 7.70
N LYS A 566 3.10 -17.51 7.63
CA LYS A 566 3.61 -18.19 6.44
C LYS A 566 2.76 -17.77 5.23
N ASN A 567 3.37 -17.65 4.06
CA ASN A 567 2.75 -17.08 2.86
C ASN A 567 2.23 -15.63 3.01
N GLY A 568 2.50 -14.94 4.12
CA GLY A 568 2.38 -13.49 4.22
C GLY A 568 3.59 -12.79 3.60
N ASN A 569 3.55 -11.46 3.48
CA ASN A 569 4.66 -10.72 2.90
C ASN A 569 5.81 -10.52 3.90
N ARG A 570 6.85 -11.35 3.78
CA ARG A 570 8.07 -11.31 4.62
C ARG A 570 9.21 -10.48 4.04
N GLN A 571 9.09 -10.03 2.79
CA GLN A 571 10.19 -9.43 2.03
C GLN A 571 10.16 -7.90 2.03
N LEU A 572 8.96 -7.31 2.12
CA LEU A 572 8.78 -5.89 1.90
C LEU A 572 7.58 -5.35 2.67
N HIS A 573 7.73 -4.17 3.24
CA HIS A 573 6.73 -3.54 4.10
C HIS A 573 6.72 -2.04 3.85
N ALA A 574 5.55 -1.39 3.88
CA ALA A 574 5.49 0.07 3.99
C ALA A 574 5.53 0.47 5.47
N VAL A 575 6.48 1.33 5.84
CA VAL A 575 6.74 1.70 7.24
C VAL A 575 6.77 3.22 7.45
N GLN A 576 6.41 3.65 8.65
CA GLN A 576 6.67 5.01 9.14
C GLN A 576 8.13 5.15 9.62
N SER A 577 8.66 4.08 10.18
CA SER A 577 10.06 3.95 10.61
C SER A 577 10.36 2.51 10.96
N VAL A 578 11.65 2.20 11.04
CA VAL A 578 12.16 1.00 11.69
C VAL A 578 12.97 1.38 12.91
N SER A 579 12.97 0.55 13.94
CA SER A 579 13.81 0.73 15.13
C SER A 579 14.39 -0.59 15.60
N CYS A 580 15.49 -0.51 16.33
CA CYS A 580 16.17 -1.67 16.93
C CYS A 580 17.10 -1.21 18.06
N MET A 581 17.61 -2.18 18.80
CA MET A 581 18.63 -2.01 19.82
C MET A 581 19.99 -2.37 19.24
N THR A 582 20.95 -1.45 19.37
CA THR A 582 22.37 -1.72 19.08
C THR A 582 22.95 -2.70 20.10
N SER A 583 24.10 -3.30 19.76
CA SER A 583 24.81 -4.19 20.70
C SER A 583 25.22 -3.50 22.01
N ASP A 584 25.41 -2.18 21.99
CA ASP A 584 25.71 -1.36 23.16
C ASP A 584 24.44 -0.85 23.87
N SER A 585 23.30 -1.49 23.64
CA SER A 585 22.00 -1.13 24.25
C SER A 585 21.52 0.30 23.94
N GLN A 586 22.01 0.92 22.87
CA GLN A 586 21.47 2.19 22.37
C GLN A 586 20.27 1.93 21.46
N HIS A 587 19.28 2.82 21.47
CA HIS A 587 18.09 2.71 20.62
C HIS A 587 18.31 3.44 19.29
N LEU A 588 18.34 2.69 18.20
CA LEU A 588 18.42 3.19 16.83
C LEU A 588 17.02 3.29 16.24
N ARG A 589 16.72 4.43 15.60
CA ARG A 589 15.53 4.61 14.77
C ARG A 589 15.91 5.15 13.41
N ILE A 590 15.42 4.51 12.34
CA ILE A 590 15.57 4.98 10.95
C ILE A 590 14.18 5.31 10.41
N ALA A 591 13.94 6.59 10.14
CA ALA A 591 12.70 7.08 9.54
C ALA A 591 12.94 7.50 8.09
N PRO A 592 12.38 6.76 7.10
CA PRO A 592 12.39 7.24 5.73
C PRO A 592 11.31 8.30 5.55
N LEU A 593 11.63 9.38 4.83
CA LEU A 593 10.71 10.50 4.64
C LEU A 593 10.04 10.51 3.25
N ASP A 594 10.64 9.81 2.29
CA ASP A 594 10.26 9.93 0.87
C ASP A 594 9.97 8.59 0.19
N CYS A 595 10.40 7.46 0.77
CA CYS A 595 10.06 6.10 0.31
C CYS A 595 9.59 5.25 1.51
N PRO A 596 8.41 4.60 1.46
CA PRO A 596 7.92 3.88 2.63
C PRO A 596 8.44 2.44 2.70
N LEU A 597 8.94 1.90 1.58
CA LEU A 597 9.21 0.47 1.43
C LEU A 597 10.51 0.06 2.08
N ALA A 598 10.43 -0.83 3.06
CA ALA A 598 11.55 -1.40 3.80
C ALA A 598 11.39 -2.91 3.93
N GLY A 599 12.51 -3.64 3.95
CA GLY A 599 12.50 -5.07 4.13
C GLY A 599 13.81 -5.59 4.74
N PRO A 600 13.82 -6.84 5.24
CA PRO A 600 15.04 -7.50 5.65
C PRO A 600 16.06 -7.51 4.49
N ALA A 601 17.29 -7.09 4.74
CA ALA A 601 18.29 -6.98 3.68
C ALA A 601 18.69 -8.34 3.08
N GLU A 602 18.49 -9.44 3.82
CA GLU A 602 18.71 -10.80 3.32
C GLU A 602 17.61 -11.35 2.40
N ALA A 603 16.42 -10.74 2.37
CA ALA A 603 15.30 -11.25 1.59
C ALA A 603 15.50 -10.85 0.11
N PRO A 604 15.39 -11.77 -0.87
CA PRO A 604 15.40 -11.42 -2.29
C PRO A 604 14.18 -10.54 -2.63
N PHE A 605 14.31 -9.67 -3.64
CA PHE A 605 13.24 -8.70 -3.97
C PHE A 605 12.17 -9.26 -4.92
N LEU A 606 12.59 -9.94 -5.98
CA LEU A 606 11.65 -10.35 -7.03
C LEU A 606 10.84 -11.60 -6.66
N PRO A 607 11.43 -12.77 -6.35
CA PRO A 607 10.64 -13.95 -6.02
C PRO A 607 9.81 -13.73 -4.76
N PHE A 608 8.67 -14.41 -4.65
CA PHE A 608 7.87 -14.33 -3.42
C PHE A 608 8.54 -15.15 -2.31
N PHE A 609 9.27 -14.45 -1.44
CA PHE A 609 10.08 -15.09 -0.42
C PHE A 609 9.24 -15.74 0.70
N ARG A 610 9.28 -17.08 0.76
CA ARG A 610 8.59 -17.90 1.78
C ARG A 610 9.51 -18.37 2.92
N GLY A 611 10.79 -18.02 2.86
CA GLY A 611 11.80 -18.44 3.83
C GLY A 611 11.64 -17.78 5.21
N VAL A 612 12.61 -18.05 6.08
CA VAL A 612 12.69 -17.47 7.42
C VAL A 612 13.50 -16.17 7.37
N ILE A 613 13.01 -15.14 8.06
CA ILE A 613 13.69 -13.84 8.23
C ILE A 613 14.44 -13.84 9.57
N ALA A 614 15.73 -13.53 9.53
CA ALA A 614 16.59 -13.51 10.71
C ALA A 614 16.98 -12.09 11.17
N MET A 615 16.81 -11.09 10.29
CA MET A 615 17.23 -9.70 10.43
C MET A 615 18.73 -9.52 10.68
N ARG A 616 19.57 -10.43 10.16
CA ARG A 616 21.03 -10.41 10.42
C ARG A 616 21.79 -9.46 9.51
N ARG A 617 21.24 -9.12 8.34
CA ARG A 617 21.92 -8.25 7.36
C ARG A 617 21.43 -6.80 7.41
N GLY A 618 20.64 -6.46 8.44
CA GLY A 618 20.02 -5.15 8.59
C GLY A 618 18.76 -5.01 7.73
N VAL A 619 18.48 -3.77 7.35
CA VAL A 619 17.27 -3.37 6.63
C VAL A 619 17.66 -2.69 5.32
N ARG A 620 16.93 -2.97 4.25
CA ARG A 620 17.04 -2.25 2.99
C ARG A 620 15.75 -1.53 2.65
N PHE A 621 15.87 -0.34 2.10
CA PHE A 621 14.75 0.49 1.66
C PHE A 621 14.70 0.51 0.14
N CYS A 622 13.53 0.22 -0.43
CA CYS A 622 13.30 0.32 -1.87
C CYS A 622 13.03 1.79 -2.23
N LEU A 623 13.95 2.39 -2.96
CA LEU A 623 13.88 3.79 -3.40
C LEU A 623 12.85 3.95 -4.51
N HIS A 624 12.92 3.06 -5.51
CA HIS A 624 11.91 2.89 -6.55
C HIS A 624 11.96 1.46 -7.08
N ASN A 625 10.88 1.02 -7.74
CA ASN A 625 10.85 -0.20 -8.55
C ASN A 625 9.73 -0.13 -9.59
N ASN A 626 9.70 -1.04 -10.56
CA ASN A 626 8.54 -1.25 -11.43
C ASN A 626 8.12 -2.73 -11.46
N LYS A 627 8.20 -3.41 -10.30
CA LYS A 627 7.98 -4.86 -10.19
C LYS A 627 6.60 -5.29 -10.72
N TRP A 628 5.55 -4.55 -10.38
CA TRP A 628 4.18 -4.94 -10.69
C TRP A 628 3.77 -4.58 -12.12
N GLY A 629 2.98 -5.44 -12.76
CA GLY A 629 2.46 -5.27 -14.12
C GLY A 629 0.97 -4.92 -14.22
N THR A 630 0.21 -4.83 -13.12
CA THR A 630 -1.27 -4.76 -13.16
C THR A 630 -1.80 -3.37 -13.49
N ASN A 631 -1.63 -2.39 -12.60
CA ASN A 631 -2.27 -1.07 -12.70
C ASN A 631 -1.40 0.04 -12.05
N PHE A 632 -0.09 -0.17 -11.98
CA PHE A 632 0.89 0.77 -11.43
C PHE A 632 1.78 1.34 -12.54
N PRO A 633 2.43 2.50 -12.32
CA PRO A 633 3.49 3.00 -13.18
C PRO A 633 4.53 1.93 -13.55
N MET A 634 4.68 1.70 -14.85
CA MET A 634 5.62 0.72 -15.40
C MET A 634 7.03 1.32 -15.60
N TRP A 635 7.16 2.63 -15.50
CA TRP A 635 8.42 3.37 -15.57
C TRP A 635 8.34 4.66 -14.75
N CYS A 636 9.48 5.13 -14.27
CA CYS A 636 9.64 6.46 -13.65
C CYS A 636 10.92 7.13 -14.14
N GLU A 637 10.95 8.46 -14.12
CA GLU A 637 12.08 9.26 -14.63
C GLU A 637 12.27 10.56 -13.87
N GLY A 638 13.46 11.14 -13.97
CA GLY A 638 13.81 12.45 -13.42
C GLY A 638 14.71 12.40 -12.19
N ASN A 639 14.59 13.44 -11.37
CA ASN A 639 15.42 13.67 -10.20
C ASN A 639 14.68 13.27 -8.92
N PHE A 640 15.30 12.44 -8.09
CA PHE A 640 14.71 11.96 -6.85
C PHE A 640 15.65 12.19 -5.67
N ALA A 641 15.07 12.52 -4.51
CA ALA A 641 15.81 12.63 -3.26
C ALA A 641 15.07 11.85 -2.17
N TYR A 642 15.79 10.94 -1.52
CA TYR A 642 15.26 10.08 -0.48
C TYR A 642 15.97 10.36 0.83
N ARG A 643 15.26 11.00 1.77
CA ARG A 643 15.80 11.36 3.07
C ARG A 643 15.50 10.29 4.11
N PHE A 644 16.52 9.94 4.88
CA PHE A 644 16.45 9.02 6.01
C PHE A 644 16.97 9.75 7.24
N ARG A 645 16.18 9.75 8.32
CA ARG A 645 16.62 10.26 9.62
C ARG A 645 17.00 9.11 10.51
N MET A 646 18.30 8.98 10.77
CA MET A 646 18.88 8.02 11.69
C MET A 646 19.08 8.69 13.04
N SER A 647 18.23 8.38 14.01
CA SER A 647 18.33 8.89 15.37
C SER A 647 18.89 7.81 16.29
N LEU A 648 19.87 8.17 17.12
CA LEU A 648 20.52 7.27 18.06
C LEU A 648 20.48 7.87 19.46
N SER A 649 19.70 7.27 20.35
CA SER A 649 19.65 7.65 21.75
C SER A 649 20.26 6.56 22.62
N CYS A 650 21.20 6.94 23.48
CA CYS A 650 21.72 6.05 24.51
C CYS A 650 20.56 5.62 25.44
N ALA A 651 20.52 4.34 25.86
CA ALA A 651 19.53 3.89 26.83
C ALA A 651 19.71 4.68 28.14
N ARG A 652 18.59 5.15 28.70
CA ARG A 652 18.58 5.80 30.02
C ARG A 652 18.64 4.79 31.13
#